data_AF-A0A8K0WUC6-F1
#
_entry.id   AF-A0A8K0WUC6-F1
#
_cell.length_a   1.000
_cell.length_b   1.000
_cell.length_c   1.000
_cell.angle_alpha   90.00
_cell.angle_beta   90.00
_cell.angle_gamma   90.00
#
_symmetry.space_group_name_H-M   'P 1'
#
loop_
_entity.id
_entity.type
_entity.pdbx_description
1 polymer ?
#
loop_
_entity_poly.entity_id
_entity_poly.type
_entity_poly.pdbx_seq_one_letter_code
_entity_poly.pdbx_strand_id
1 'polypeptide(L)'
;MWFPGLLAVLLGTIQVEATKAVFAHFMLWDSGRWEKDIRLAKDAHIDGFALNIRSDDKSAWNALNTAYQAADSLGGFHMILSFDYAGGGPWSANIVQQHILQFSGYSSYFREGRKPLVTTFEGPGNAGDWELILRKTNALFLPDWSSLGAKDALQAAPGVVDGLFSWSSWPWGNTDMDTYVDASYRQFMDSAGKDWGKELKYMMPASPWFYTNLPGYDKNWMWRGDDLWFHRWQQIIFFNPDYVQIISWNDFGESHHIGPLYVDGDSYEAFTVGKAPFNYAADMPHDGWRQFLPFVIDLYKNRKATITQESLTGWYRPTPKQSGCDDGWTVGNTASQLQVEFLPYEIVKDKIFFSALLTSHQPPTVTVGGVNVGAKWTHQPSYGSGLYHGSAEYKGNRGPVVIQVGSMVLDGREITNGCNRVSGQGGKQNWNAWVGSTTGASANKLVDMSLWVCIEGGAPGAPEFEDLCSYTCSYGYCPPSACYCSKMGPQKELPPPDSPGRYTVGYPAEGMSASYQGICTFACNLGYCPSQYCDTKEHPVVIPNVSPFTPDACIKGTGSGDLEGLCRYSCDVGFCPVRTCKCEATGPLTRPQPQTKKGGKAAPGKNPLVYDDICQFTCSRDYCPAGPCVPLEEDGHEVGNPVYVGTEIFAFPTAQCKEPCVLVLPPSSLPNPTTISVPAYTTSLRVGTTTSTITIRPPAITTDAIAFSNVPVASSVKSGAVFNGCTSLDLDPVHVTLSYVDGGKVTVSTRELTLPPYPQISNGPPNKWDTTCDVWGGSNGGGSDDDGTTFTFSPTVITTETTSTPLPRYTEFPPSYVRDKDEDNDDDDDDDEAIVVTCSGLWFFSLCIDFPELKISDWRFILPEGIIGP
;
A
#
# COMPACT_ATOMS: atom_id res chain seq x y z
N MET A 1 -46.69 -25.05 47.02
CA MET A 1 -46.30 -23.73 47.53
C MET A 1 -44.82 -23.49 47.21
N TRP A 2 -44.53 -22.48 46.37
CA TRP A 2 -43.43 -21.48 46.51
C TRP A 2 -41.98 -22.02 46.58
N PHE A 3 -40.99 -21.70 45.73
CA PHE A 3 -40.70 -20.65 44.74
C PHE A 3 -39.49 -21.18 43.91
N PRO A 4 -39.40 -20.99 42.58
CA PRO A 4 -38.08 -20.79 41.97
C PRO A 4 -38.11 -19.53 41.09
N GLY A 5 -37.32 -18.53 41.49
CA GLY A 5 -37.14 -17.30 40.74
C GLY A 5 -35.89 -16.60 41.24
N LEU A 6 -35.07 -16.13 40.30
CA LEU A 6 -33.80 -15.41 40.46
C LEU A 6 -32.55 -16.26 40.73
N LEU A 7 -32.06 -16.93 39.67
CA LEU A 7 -30.62 -16.96 39.38
C LEU A 7 -30.35 -17.11 37.87
N ALA A 8 -31.10 -16.36 37.05
CA ALA A 8 -30.93 -16.31 35.60
C ALA A 8 -31.06 -14.86 35.12
N VAL A 9 -30.22 -13.97 35.66
CA VAL A 9 -30.01 -12.61 35.13
C VAL A 9 -28.53 -12.28 35.29
N LEU A 10 -27.90 -11.88 34.18
CA LEU A 10 -26.53 -11.34 34.03
C LEU A 10 -25.36 -12.34 33.86
N LEU A 11 -25.53 -13.31 32.98
CA LEU A 11 -24.48 -13.60 31.98
C LEU A 11 -25.08 -13.31 30.61
N GLY A 12 -25.46 -12.05 30.40
CA GLY A 12 -25.59 -11.53 29.05
C GLY A 12 -24.19 -11.53 28.48
N THR A 13 -23.85 -12.56 27.71
CA THR A 13 -22.77 -12.47 26.73
C THR A 13 -23.07 -11.22 25.92
N ILE A 14 -22.35 -10.13 26.19
CA ILE A 14 -22.14 -9.11 25.18
C ILE A 14 -21.36 -9.86 24.11
N GLN A 15 -22.07 -10.50 23.18
CA GLN A 15 -21.50 -10.70 21.86
C GLN A 15 -21.30 -9.28 21.37
N VAL A 16 -20.08 -8.78 21.51
CA VAL A 16 -19.62 -7.69 20.68
C VAL A 16 -19.75 -8.26 19.28
N GLU A 17 -20.84 -7.94 18.57
CA GLU A 17 -20.86 -8.17 17.14
C GLU A 17 -19.62 -7.47 16.60
N ALA A 18 -18.70 -8.25 16.01
CA ALA A 18 -17.51 -7.69 15.36
C ALA A 18 -17.99 -6.62 14.36
N THR A 19 -17.37 -5.44 14.42
CA THR A 19 -17.85 -4.29 13.65
C THR A 19 -17.44 -4.49 12.20
N LYS A 20 -18.32 -5.01 11.34
CA LYS A 20 -18.03 -5.15 9.91
C LYS A 20 -18.12 -3.80 9.21
N ALA A 21 -17.13 -3.49 8.39
CA ALA A 21 -17.12 -2.28 7.57
C ALA A 21 -16.58 -2.52 6.17
N VAL A 22 -17.11 -1.77 5.21
CA VAL A 22 -16.70 -1.74 3.81
C VAL A 22 -16.19 -0.34 3.51
N PHE A 23 -14.90 -0.24 3.19
CA PHE A 23 -14.26 0.99 2.74
C PHE A 23 -14.06 0.95 1.22
N ALA A 24 -13.96 2.11 0.58
CA ALA A 24 -13.40 2.21 -0.76
C ALA A 24 -12.10 3.02 -0.72
N HIS A 25 -11.06 2.48 -1.35
CA HIS A 25 -9.78 3.15 -1.51
C HIS A 25 -9.96 4.42 -2.33
N PHE A 26 -9.48 5.55 -1.85
CA PHE A 26 -9.70 6.86 -2.46
C PHE A 26 -8.35 7.54 -2.67
N MET A 27 -7.94 7.72 -3.93
CA MET A 27 -6.77 8.50 -4.30
C MET A 27 -7.03 9.96 -3.92
N LEU A 28 -6.30 10.47 -2.94
CA LEU A 28 -6.52 11.80 -2.39
C LEU A 28 -5.95 12.87 -3.31
N TRP A 29 -6.77 13.38 -4.23
CA TRP A 29 -6.52 14.65 -4.92
C TRP A 29 -7.69 15.59 -4.59
N ASP A 30 -7.46 16.89 -4.42
CA ASP A 30 -8.53 17.83 -4.08
C ASP A 30 -9.53 17.95 -5.24
N SER A 31 -10.58 17.14 -5.16
CA SER A 31 -11.60 17.06 -6.22
C SER A 31 -12.69 18.12 -6.09
N GLY A 32 -12.78 18.83 -4.95
CA GLY A 32 -13.89 19.71 -4.61
C GLY A 32 -15.29 19.04 -4.60
N ARG A 33 -15.36 17.70 -4.65
CA ARG A 33 -16.60 16.93 -4.89
C ARG A 33 -16.97 15.96 -3.77
N TRP A 34 -16.32 16.08 -2.60
CA TRP A 34 -16.48 15.19 -1.44
C TRP A 34 -17.93 14.84 -1.12
N GLU A 35 -18.83 15.81 -0.99
CA GLU A 35 -20.22 15.51 -0.63
C GLU A 35 -20.94 14.64 -1.67
N LYS A 36 -20.62 14.80 -2.95
CA LYS A 36 -21.22 14.00 -4.02
C LYS A 36 -20.71 12.57 -3.95
N ASP A 37 -19.41 12.38 -3.82
CA ASP A 37 -18.80 11.06 -3.70
C ASP A 37 -19.29 10.32 -2.45
N ILE A 38 -19.36 11.01 -1.30
CA ILE A 38 -19.89 10.45 -0.06
C ILE A 38 -21.35 10.02 -0.23
N ARG A 39 -22.21 10.83 -0.84
CA ARG A 39 -23.62 10.45 -1.09
C ARG A 39 -23.71 9.20 -1.97
N LEU A 40 -22.95 9.15 -3.07
CA LEU A 40 -22.93 7.98 -3.97
C LEU A 40 -22.40 6.72 -3.29
N ALA A 41 -21.41 6.86 -2.40
CA ALA A 41 -20.86 5.74 -1.64
C ALA A 41 -21.85 5.23 -0.59
N LYS A 42 -22.54 6.13 0.12
CA LYS A 42 -23.63 5.78 1.05
C LYS A 42 -24.79 5.08 0.33
N ASP A 43 -25.20 5.57 -0.84
CA ASP A 43 -26.24 4.95 -1.67
C ASP A 43 -25.84 3.53 -2.11
N ALA A 44 -24.54 3.26 -2.22
CA ALA A 44 -23.98 1.93 -2.49
C ALA A 44 -23.76 1.08 -1.22
N HIS A 45 -24.14 1.57 -0.02
CA HIS A 45 -23.91 0.97 1.30
C HIS A 45 -22.43 0.81 1.70
N ILE A 46 -21.53 1.58 1.08
CA ILE A 46 -20.13 1.69 1.51
C ILE A 46 -20.11 2.54 2.78
N ASP A 47 -19.39 2.09 3.81
CA ASP A 47 -19.37 2.77 5.12
C ASP A 47 -18.41 3.95 5.15
N GLY A 48 -17.36 3.91 4.34
CA GLY A 48 -16.35 4.97 4.35
C GLY A 48 -15.33 4.93 3.23
N PHE A 49 -14.43 5.90 3.22
CA PHE A 49 -13.25 5.89 2.35
C PHE A 49 -11.96 5.62 3.11
N ALA A 50 -11.05 4.87 2.49
CA ALA A 50 -9.66 4.76 2.87
C ALA A 50 -8.86 5.77 2.04
N LEU A 51 -8.51 6.90 2.65
CA LEU A 51 -7.88 8.05 1.99
C LEU A 51 -6.39 7.74 1.79
N ASN A 52 -6.00 7.45 0.55
CA ASN A 52 -4.61 7.20 0.15
C ASN A 52 -3.85 8.53 0.08
N ILE A 53 -2.78 8.64 0.87
CA ILE A 53 -2.02 9.88 1.02
C ILE A 53 -0.56 9.61 0.72
N ARG A 54 0.04 10.39 -0.17
CA ARG A 54 1.48 10.33 -0.48
C ARG A 54 2.25 11.30 0.41
N SER A 55 3.46 10.92 0.82
CA SER A 55 4.32 11.72 1.70
C SER A 55 4.82 13.02 1.06
N ASP A 56 4.92 13.05 -0.26
CA ASP A 56 5.35 14.21 -1.05
C ASP A 56 4.21 15.14 -1.46
N ASP A 57 2.95 14.77 -1.19
CA ASP A 57 1.79 15.61 -1.49
C ASP A 57 1.58 16.69 -0.41
N LYS A 58 2.11 17.88 -0.70
CA LYS A 58 1.98 19.05 0.17
C LYS A 58 0.54 19.57 0.30
N SER A 59 -0.38 19.16 -0.59
CA SER A 59 -1.79 19.57 -0.55
C SER A 59 -2.66 18.66 0.32
N ALA A 60 -2.16 17.48 0.68
CA ALA A 60 -2.90 16.43 1.39
C ALA A 60 -3.62 16.93 2.64
N TRP A 61 -2.95 17.75 3.48
CA TRP A 61 -3.55 18.31 4.70
C TRP A 61 -4.87 19.05 4.46
N ASN A 62 -4.91 19.91 3.43
CA ASN A 62 -6.11 20.68 3.11
C ASN A 62 -7.20 19.77 2.53
N ALA A 63 -6.83 18.87 1.63
CA ALA A 63 -7.75 17.91 1.02
C ALA A 63 -8.41 17.02 2.10
N LEU A 64 -7.62 16.47 3.02
CA LEU A 64 -8.12 15.69 4.17
C LEU A 64 -9.09 16.52 5.02
N ASN A 65 -8.72 17.75 5.37
CA ASN A 65 -9.59 18.61 6.19
C ASN A 65 -10.95 18.83 5.53
N THR A 66 -10.99 19.12 4.23
CA THR A 66 -12.25 19.28 3.49
C THR A 66 -13.05 17.98 3.38
N ALA A 67 -12.39 16.83 3.23
CA ALA A 67 -13.02 15.52 3.18
C ALA A 67 -13.72 15.18 4.50
N TYR A 68 -13.04 15.35 5.63
CA TYR A 68 -13.60 15.10 6.96
C TYR A 68 -14.74 16.06 7.30
N GLN A 69 -14.62 17.35 6.94
CA GLN A 69 -15.71 18.32 7.12
C GLN A 69 -16.96 17.95 6.32
N ALA A 70 -16.81 17.49 5.08
CA ALA A 70 -17.92 17.02 4.26
C ALA A 70 -18.57 15.77 4.86
N ALA A 71 -17.76 14.82 5.36
CA ALA A 71 -18.26 13.61 6.00
C ALA A 71 -19.00 13.90 7.33
N ASP A 72 -18.44 14.76 8.18
CA ASP A 72 -19.08 15.22 9.42
C ASP A 72 -20.40 15.93 9.14
N SER A 73 -20.43 16.80 8.12
CA SER A 73 -21.63 17.54 7.74
C SER A 73 -22.75 16.64 7.22
N LEU A 74 -22.41 15.54 6.53
CA LEU A 74 -23.40 14.60 6.00
C LEU A 74 -23.83 13.53 7.02
N GLY A 75 -22.94 13.19 7.96
CA GLY A 75 -23.12 12.16 8.97
C GLY A 75 -23.22 10.74 8.41
N GLY A 76 -22.95 9.73 9.24
CA GLY A 76 -23.13 8.32 8.87
C GLY A 76 -22.27 7.86 7.70
N PHE A 77 -21.09 8.45 7.54
CA PHE A 77 -20.05 8.00 6.61
C PHE A 77 -18.69 8.22 7.27
N HIS A 78 -17.80 7.25 7.07
CA HIS A 78 -16.54 7.20 7.77
C HIS A 78 -15.33 7.46 6.85
N MET A 79 -14.22 7.85 7.45
CA MET A 79 -12.94 8.02 6.77
C MET A 79 -11.84 7.37 7.60
N ILE A 80 -10.88 6.73 6.93
CA ILE A 80 -9.63 6.23 7.53
C ILE A 80 -8.45 6.75 6.71
N LEU A 81 -7.31 6.94 7.38
CA LEU A 81 -6.06 7.30 6.71
C LEU A 81 -5.38 6.03 6.18
N SER A 82 -4.91 6.09 4.94
CA SER A 82 -4.08 5.09 4.28
C SER A 82 -2.79 5.76 3.80
N PHE A 83 -1.69 5.53 4.51
CA PHE A 83 -0.41 6.16 4.20
C PHE A 83 0.29 5.40 3.07
N ASP A 84 0.51 6.06 1.95
CA ASP A 84 1.21 5.50 0.80
C ASP A 84 2.73 5.64 0.97
N TYR A 85 3.39 4.52 1.26
CA TYR A 85 4.84 4.44 1.40
C TYR A 85 5.56 4.08 0.08
N ALA A 86 4.83 3.60 -0.93
CA ALA A 86 5.41 3.19 -2.20
C ALA A 86 5.38 4.31 -3.25
N GLY A 87 4.27 5.03 -3.37
CA GLY A 87 4.03 6.06 -4.37
C GLY A 87 4.64 7.42 -4.03
N GLY A 88 4.82 7.77 -2.75
CA GLY A 88 5.43 9.03 -2.29
C GLY A 88 6.86 8.89 -1.75
N GLY A 89 7.32 7.66 -1.54
CA GLY A 89 8.50 7.35 -0.73
C GLY A 89 8.19 7.22 0.76
N PRO A 90 9.20 6.90 1.59
CA PRO A 90 8.99 6.59 3.00
C PRO A 90 8.43 7.79 3.77
N TRP A 91 7.53 7.52 4.71
CA TRP A 91 7.02 8.54 5.62
C TRP A 91 7.90 8.72 6.85
N SER A 92 8.01 9.96 7.33
CA SER A 92 8.49 10.23 8.68
C SER A 92 7.45 9.78 9.72
N ALA A 93 7.87 8.96 10.69
CA ALA A 93 7.03 8.49 11.78
C ALA A 93 6.34 9.64 12.56
N ASN A 94 7.02 10.77 12.75
CA ASN A 94 6.45 11.94 13.44
C ASN A 94 5.30 12.56 12.64
N ILE A 95 5.46 12.66 11.32
CA ILE A 95 4.42 13.21 10.45
C ILE A 95 3.20 12.28 10.42
N VAL A 96 3.40 10.96 10.38
CA VAL A 96 2.30 9.98 10.49
C VAL A 96 1.53 10.15 11.80
N GLN A 97 2.24 10.27 12.93
CA GLN A 97 1.62 10.51 14.24
C GLN A 97 0.78 11.79 14.25
N GLN A 98 1.31 12.89 13.72
CA GLN A 98 0.60 14.17 13.65
C GLN A 98 -0.69 14.08 12.85
N HIS A 99 -0.67 13.40 11.69
CA HIS A 99 -1.88 13.18 10.88
C HIS A 99 -2.91 12.36 11.65
N ILE A 100 -2.52 11.24 12.26
CA ILE A 100 -3.46 10.39 13.01
C ILE A 100 -4.07 11.16 14.19
N LEU A 101 -3.24 11.87 14.98
CA LEU A 101 -3.73 12.65 16.12
C LEU A 101 -4.66 13.79 15.69
N GLN A 102 -4.34 14.50 14.60
CA GLN A 102 -5.20 15.56 14.09
C GLN A 102 -6.53 15.01 13.60
N PHE A 103 -6.50 14.10 12.63
CA PHE A 103 -7.71 13.73 11.89
C PHE A 103 -8.59 12.77 12.66
N SER A 104 -8.04 11.99 13.58
CA SER A 104 -8.87 11.14 14.44
C SER A 104 -9.82 11.96 15.34
N GLY A 105 -9.56 13.26 15.56
CA GLY A 105 -10.49 14.14 16.29
C GLY A 105 -11.87 14.35 15.63
N TYR A 106 -12.00 14.07 14.32
CA TYR A 106 -13.26 14.20 13.59
C TYR A 106 -14.26 13.10 13.93
N SER A 107 -15.56 13.44 13.91
CA SER A 107 -16.63 12.48 14.25
C SER A 107 -16.83 11.39 13.19
N SER A 108 -16.48 11.70 11.94
CA SER A 108 -16.46 10.78 10.81
C SER A 108 -15.21 9.91 10.74
N TYR A 109 -14.21 10.05 11.61
CA TYR A 109 -13.10 9.11 11.63
C TYR A 109 -13.58 7.73 12.09
N PHE A 110 -13.30 6.66 11.33
CA PHE A 110 -13.71 5.31 11.72
C PHE A 110 -12.94 4.82 12.96
N ARG A 111 -13.67 4.32 13.95
CA ARG A 111 -13.09 3.80 15.19
C ARG A 111 -13.68 2.44 15.53
N GLU A 112 -12.83 1.49 15.87
CA GLU A 112 -13.26 0.29 16.56
C GLU A 112 -13.13 0.53 18.07
N GLY A 113 -14.28 0.68 18.73
CA GLY A 113 -14.31 1.18 20.10
C GLY A 113 -13.69 2.59 20.20
N ARG A 114 -12.53 2.69 20.85
CA ARG A 114 -11.78 3.96 20.99
C ARG A 114 -10.57 4.08 20.07
N LYS A 115 -10.25 3.03 19.30
CA LYS A 115 -9.03 3.00 18.48
C LYS A 115 -9.33 3.50 17.06
N PRO A 116 -8.66 4.56 16.57
CA PRO A 116 -8.77 4.97 15.18
C PRO A 116 -8.16 3.91 14.27
N LEU A 117 -8.90 3.44 13.26
CA LEU A 117 -8.35 2.53 12.25
C LEU A 117 -7.41 3.30 11.30
N VAL A 118 -6.24 2.74 11.02
CA VAL A 118 -5.25 3.27 10.07
C VAL A 118 -4.66 2.13 9.25
N THR A 119 -4.36 2.40 7.99
CA THR A 119 -3.71 1.45 7.06
C THR A 119 -2.52 2.11 6.36
N THR A 120 -1.75 1.30 5.64
CA THR A 120 -0.74 1.75 4.69
C THR A 120 -1.02 1.17 3.32
N PHE A 121 -0.40 1.73 2.29
CA PHE A 121 -0.08 1.03 1.05
C PHE A 121 1.43 0.80 1.04
N GLU A 122 1.83 -0.47 1.16
CA GLU A 122 3.21 -0.91 1.36
C GLU A 122 3.89 -0.22 2.58
N GLY A 123 5.23 -0.13 2.56
CA GLY A 123 6.04 0.39 3.66
C GLY A 123 6.64 -0.64 4.64
N PRO A 124 6.88 -1.92 4.30
CA PRO A 124 7.45 -2.86 5.25
C PRO A 124 8.86 -2.48 5.72
N GLY A 125 9.62 -1.71 4.94
CA GLY A 125 10.91 -1.16 5.34
C GLY A 125 10.84 -0.19 6.54
N ASN A 126 9.65 0.35 6.83
CA ASN A 126 9.36 1.23 7.95
C ASN A 126 8.52 0.54 9.04
N ALA A 127 8.40 -0.78 9.01
CA ALA A 127 7.55 -1.51 9.97
C ALA A 127 7.95 -1.24 11.44
N GLY A 128 9.24 -1.04 11.72
CA GLY A 128 9.75 -0.72 13.06
C GLY A 128 9.27 0.62 13.64
N ASP A 129 8.88 1.58 12.79
CA ASP A 129 8.37 2.88 13.25
C ASP A 129 7.01 2.76 13.96
N TRP A 130 6.23 1.74 13.60
CA TRP A 130 4.83 1.62 13.99
C TRP A 130 4.65 1.33 15.48
N GLU A 131 5.61 0.71 16.16
CA GLU A 131 5.50 0.53 17.61
C GLU A 131 5.36 1.89 18.33
N LEU A 132 6.21 2.86 17.99
CA LEU A 132 6.15 4.21 18.57
C LEU A 132 4.87 4.95 18.12
N ILE A 133 4.52 4.85 16.84
CA ILE A 133 3.31 5.50 16.29
C ILE A 133 2.08 5.02 17.06
N LEU A 134 1.93 3.71 17.27
CA LEU A 134 0.77 3.13 17.96
C LEU A 134 0.76 3.44 19.45
N ARG A 135 1.92 3.45 20.13
CA ARG A 135 2.02 3.91 21.54
C ARG A 135 1.52 5.34 21.72
N LYS A 136 1.73 6.23 20.74
CA LYS A 136 1.33 7.65 20.82
C LYS A 136 -0.11 7.90 20.37
N THR A 137 -0.57 7.17 19.36
CA THR A 137 -1.87 7.42 18.71
C THR A 137 -2.98 6.50 19.21
N ASN A 138 -2.62 5.37 19.82
CA ASN A 138 -3.54 4.29 20.19
C ASN A 138 -4.39 3.79 19.00
N ALA A 139 -3.84 3.86 17.77
CA ALA A 139 -4.51 3.42 16.56
C ALA A 139 -4.67 1.89 16.51
N LEU A 140 -5.69 1.44 15.77
CA LEU A 140 -5.87 0.08 15.31
C LEU A 140 -5.19 -0.01 13.93
N PHE A 141 -4.14 -0.82 13.80
CA PHE A 141 -3.29 -0.79 12.62
C PHE A 141 -3.37 -2.07 11.78
N LEU A 142 -3.84 -1.91 10.53
CA LEU A 142 -3.95 -2.97 9.53
C LEU A 142 -3.16 -2.55 8.28
N PRO A 143 -1.82 -2.74 8.24
CA PRO A 143 -1.03 -2.40 7.06
C PRO A 143 -1.34 -3.31 5.89
N ASP A 144 -1.17 -2.76 4.68
CA ASP A 144 -0.91 -3.57 3.49
C ASP A 144 0.61 -3.69 3.30
N TRP A 145 1.15 -4.87 3.59
CA TRP A 145 2.54 -5.24 3.29
C TRP A 145 2.55 -6.46 2.35
N SER A 146 1.68 -6.44 1.34
CA SER A 146 1.49 -7.57 0.43
C SER A 146 2.75 -7.94 -0.35
N SER A 147 3.69 -7.01 -0.54
CA SER A 147 5.01 -7.30 -1.13
C SER A 147 5.83 -8.36 -0.38
N LEU A 148 5.59 -8.54 0.93
CA LEU A 148 6.22 -9.59 1.73
C LEU A 148 5.41 -10.90 1.76
N GLY A 149 4.10 -10.82 1.51
CA GLY A 149 3.14 -11.86 1.86
C GLY A 149 2.87 -11.93 3.37
N ALA A 150 1.78 -12.63 3.76
CA ALA A 150 1.25 -12.58 5.13
C ALA A 150 2.23 -12.97 6.24
N LYS A 151 2.99 -14.06 6.05
CA LYS A 151 3.89 -14.58 7.08
C LYS A 151 5.01 -13.59 7.39
N ASP A 152 5.71 -13.12 6.37
CA ASP A 152 6.84 -12.21 6.52
C ASP A 152 6.37 -10.81 6.93
N ALA A 153 5.17 -10.40 6.50
CA ALA A 153 4.53 -9.17 6.99
C ALA A 153 4.32 -9.19 8.52
N LEU A 154 3.84 -10.30 9.09
CA LEU A 154 3.72 -10.44 10.56
C LEU A 154 5.08 -10.47 11.27
N GLN A 155 6.13 -10.90 10.58
CA GLN A 155 7.51 -10.91 11.11
C GLN A 155 8.21 -9.56 11.00
N ALA A 156 7.76 -8.67 10.12
CA ALA A 156 8.34 -7.34 9.95
C ALA A 156 8.12 -6.45 11.20
N ALA A 157 7.01 -6.64 11.92
CA ALA A 157 6.75 -6.00 13.22
C ALA A 157 5.93 -6.92 14.15
N PRO A 158 6.56 -7.92 14.79
CA PRO A 158 5.86 -8.93 15.59
C PRO A 158 5.12 -8.30 16.78
N GLY A 159 3.83 -8.62 16.93
CA GLY A 159 2.99 -8.10 18.02
C GLY A 159 2.54 -6.64 17.88
N VAL A 160 3.07 -5.89 16.91
CA VAL A 160 2.77 -4.46 16.72
C VAL A 160 1.44 -4.28 15.98
N VAL A 161 1.23 -5.01 14.88
CA VAL A 161 0.02 -4.87 14.05
C VAL A 161 -1.22 -5.42 14.75
N ASP A 162 -2.40 -4.86 14.45
CA ASP A 162 -3.70 -5.38 14.90
C ASP A 162 -4.37 -6.29 13.86
N GLY A 163 -3.74 -6.46 12.71
CA GLY A 163 -4.26 -7.22 11.60
C GLY A 163 -3.49 -6.94 10.34
N LEU A 164 -3.96 -7.45 9.21
CA LEU A 164 -3.39 -7.19 7.89
C LEU A 164 -4.47 -6.87 6.88
N PHE A 165 -4.13 -6.00 5.94
CA PHE A 165 -4.84 -5.79 4.70
C PHE A 165 -4.03 -6.44 3.57
N SER A 166 -4.72 -7.06 2.60
CA SER A 166 -4.07 -7.58 1.39
C SER A 166 -4.42 -6.72 0.19
N TRP A 167 -3.47 -6.51 -0.72
CA TRP A 167 -3.68 -5.87 -2.03
C TRP A 167 -3.99 -6.87 -3.15
N SER A 168 -4.01 -8.17 -2.85
CA SER A 168 -4.23 -9.23 -3.84
C SER A 168 -5.70 -9.37 -4.19
N SER A 169 -6.17 -8.59 -5.16
CA SER A 169 -7.59 -8.49 -5.53
C SER A 169 -7.94 -9.05 -6.92
N TRP A 170 -6.93 -9.52 -7.65
CA TRP A 170 -7.06 -9.97 -9.04
C TRP A 170 -6.48 -11.38 -9.25
N PRO A 171 -7.00 -12.14 -10.22
CA PRO A 171 -6.61 -13.53 -10.40
C PRO A 171 -5.25 -13.70 -11.09
N TRP A 172 -4.71 -14.91 -10.97
CA TRP A 172 -3.46 -15.29 -11.61
C TRP A 172 -3.66 -15.63 -13.10
N GLY A 173 -3.25 -14.72 -13.98
CA GLY A 173 -3.23 -14.98 -15.42
C GLY A 173 -4.62 -15.32 -15.99
N ASN A 174 -4.79 -16.54 -16.49
CA ASN A 174 -6.04 -17.01 -17.10
C ASN A 174 -6.90 -17.89 -16.16
N THR A 175 -6.64 -17.89 -14.84
CA THR A 175 -7.51 -18.54 -13.86
C THR A 175 -8.57 -17.58 -13.32
N ASP A 176 -9.66 -18.14 -12.77
CA ASP A 176 -10.63 -17.34 -12.02
C ASP A 176 -10.07 -17.02 -10.64
N MET A 177 -10.59 -15.97 -10.01
CA MET A 177 -10.14 -15.58 -8.66
C MET A 177 -10.52 -16.67 -7.66
N ASP A 178 -9.63 -16.93 -6.71
CA ASP A 178 -9.84 -17.86 -5.61
C ASP A 178 -9.74 -17.13 -4.24
N THR A 179 -9.67 -17.90 -3.14
CA THR A 179 -9.54 -17.37 -1.77
C THR A 179 -8.29 -17.89 -1.05
N TYR A 180 -7.33 -18.48 -1.76
CA TYR A 180 -6.18 -19.13 -1.13
C TYR A 180 -5.23 -18.12 -0.50
N VAL A 181 -5.02 -16.98 -1.15
CA VAL A 181 -4.26 -15.87 -0.56
C VAL A 181 -4.96 -15.37 0.70
N ASP A 182 -6.27 -15.11 0.65
CA ASP A 182 -7.05 -14.67 1.82
C ASP A 182 -6.97 -15.67 2.98
N ALA A 183 -7.09 -16.97 2.67
CA ALA A 183 -6.98 -18.05 3.63
C ALA A 183 -5.58 -18.12 4.28
N SER A 184 -4.53 -17.85 3.51
CA SER A 184 -3.15 -17.78 4.04
C SER A 184 -3.00 -16.64 5.05
N TYR A 185 -3.55 -15.46 4.77
CA TYR A 185 -3.55 -14.34 5.71
C TYR A 185 -4.24 -14.73 7.02
N ARG A 186 -5.45 -15.28 6.94
CA ARG A 186 -6.18 -15.74 8.13
C ARG A 186 -5.41 -16.80 8.91
N GLN A 187 -4.84 -17.80 8.24
CA GLN A 187 -4.09 -18.87 8.89
C GLN A 187 -2.87 -18.35 9.65
N PHE A 188 -2.05 -17.51 9.02
CA PHE A 188 -0.87 -16.96 9.69
C PHE A 188 -1.23 -15.99 10.82
N MET A 189 -2.28 -15.19 10.63
CA MET A 189 -2.78 -14.29 11.68
C MET A 189 -3.39 -15.05 12.86
N ASP A 190 -4.13 -16.13 12.64
CA ASP A 190 -4.67 -16.97 13.72
C ASP A 190 -3.54 -17.62 14.53
N SER A 191 -2.44 -18.01 13.88
CA SER A 191 -1.26 -18.55 14.55
C SER A 191 -0.56 -17.47 15.36
N ALA A 192 -0.18 -16.36 14.73
CA ALA A 192 0.50 -15.25 15.39
C ALA A 192 -0.34 -14.64 16.52
N GLY A 193 -1.64 -14.51 16.32
CA GLY A 193 -2.58 -14.00 17.31
C GLY A 193 -2.65 -14.87 18.56
N LYS A 194 -2.60 -16.21 18.43
CA LYS A 194 -2.50 -17.12 19.58
C LYS A 194 -1.19 -16.90 20.34
N ASP A 195 -0.07 -16.77 19.62
CA ASP A 195 1.24 -16.55 20.22
C ASP A 195 1.32 -15.19 20.95
N TRP A 196 0.65 -14.17 20.41
CA TRP A 196 0.62 -12.81 20.97
C TRP A 196 -0.51 -12.58 21.98
N GLY A 197 -1.38 -13.57 22.20
CA GLY A 197 -2.57 -13.42 23.05
C GLY A 197 -3.56 -12.37 22.54
N LYS A 198 -3.66 -12.19 21.22
CA LYS A 198 -4.39 -11.12 20.54
C LYS A 198 -5.16 -11.65 19.34
N GLU A 199 -6.43 -11.29 19.21
CA GLU A 199 -7.18 -11.55 17.97
C GLU A 199 -6.76 -10.52 16.90
N LEU A 200 -6.36 -11.01 15.73
CA LEU A 200 -5.94 -10.17 14.61
C LEU A 200 -7.04 -10.06 13.57
N LYS A 201 -7.16 -8.87 12.97
CA LYS A 201 -8.22 -8.52 12.02
C LYS A 201 -7.78 -8.67 10.57
N TYR A 202 -8.68 -9.14 9.71
CA TYR A 202 -8.41 -9.21 8.28
C TYR A 202 -9.25 -8.21 7.49
N MET A 203 -8.59 -7.39 6.68
CA MET A 203 -9.23 -6.58 5.66
C MET A 203 -9.03 -7.26 4.29
N MET A 204 -10.12 -7.71 3.70
CA MET A 204 -10.12 -8.43 2.42
C MET A 204 -10.27 -7.42 1.26
N PRO A 205 -9.45 -7.51 0.20
CA PRO A 205 -9.58 -6.59 -0.94
C PRO A 205 -10.68 -7.02 -1.91
N ALA A 206 -11.29 -6.06 -2.60
CA ALA A 206 -12.24 -6.31 -3.68
C ALA A 206 -12.00 -5.34 -4.85
N SER A 207 -11.85 -5.85 -6.07
CA SER A 207 -11.70 -4.99 -7.25
C SER A 207 -12.43 -5.59 -8.46
N PRO A 208 -13.05 -4.76 -9.33
CA PRO A 208 -13.79 -5.29 -10.48
C PRO A 208 -12.92 -5.58 -11.70
N TRP A 209 -11.85 -4.81 -11.92
CA TRP A 209 -11.05 -4.81 -13.14
C TRP A 209 -9.64 -4.32 -12.84
N PHE A 210 -8.69 -4.48 -13.76
CA PHE A 210 -7.39 -3.79 -13.68
C PHE A 210 -6.78 -3.64 -15.06
N TYR A 211 -6.39 -2.43 -15.41
CA TYR A 211 -5.55 -2.16 -16.57
C TYR A 211 -4.83 -0.84 -16.36
N THR A 212 -3.51 -0.86 -16.50
CA THR A 212 -2.68 0.33 -16.45
C THR A 212 -1.67 0.35 -17.59
N ASN A 213 -1.42 1.55 -18.10
CA ASN A 213 -0.29 1.86 -18.97
C ASN A 213 0.17 3.27 -18.61
N LEU A 214 0.99 3.33 -17.56
CA LEU A 214 1.58 4.52 -16.96
C LEU A 214 3.10 4.36 -16.87
N PRO A 215 3.84 4.50 -17.99
CA PRO A 215 5.30 4.34 -18.00
C PRO A 215 6.04 5.31 -17.08
N GLY A 216 5.43 6.45 -16.71
CA GLY A 216 5.99 7.37 -15.72
C GLY A 216 6.08 6.78 -14.30
N TYR A 217 5.38 5.68 -14.04
CA TYR A 217 5.41 4.92 -12.78
C TYR A 217 5.95 3.49 -12.98
N ASP A 218 6.58 3.21 -14.13
CA ASP A 218 7.02 1.87 -14.52
C ASP A 218 5.89 0.83 -14.53
N LYS A 219 4.67 1.27 -14.91
CA LYS A 219 3.48 0.41 -14.97
C LYS A 219 2.95 0.20 -16.38
N ASN A 220 2.83 -1.05 -16.82
CA ASN A 220 2.16 -1.43 -18.06
C ASN A 220 1.68 -2.89 -18.06
N TRP A 221 0.63 -3.18 -17.32
CA TRP A 221 0.07 -4.52 -17.25
C TRP A 221 -1.43 -4.52 -17.02
N MET A 222 -2.02 -5.71 -17.09
CA MET A 222 -3.39 -5.95 -16.70
C MET A 222 -3.55 -7.26 -15.94
N TRP A 223 -4.57 -7.34 -15.10
CA TRP A 223 -5.09 -8.60 -14.60
C TRP A 223 -6.49 -8.84 -15.15
N ARG A 224 -6.91 -10.11 -15.19
CA ARG A 224 -8.20 -10.47 -15.75
C ARG A 224 -9.34 -10.02 -14.84
N GLY A 225 -10.18 -9.10 -15.33
CA GLY A 225 -11.41 -8.65 -14.63
C GLY A 225 -12.72 -9.29 -15.11
N ASP A 226 -12.65 -10.27 -16.02
CA ASP A 226 -13.79 -10.90 -16.73
C ASP A 226 -15.02 -11.20 -15.85
N ASP A 227 -15.01 -12.27 -15.06
CA ASP A 227 -16.09 -12.67 -14.15
C ASP A 227 -15.82 -12.18 -12.68
N LEU A 228 -14.70 -11.47 -12.47
CA LEU A 228 -14.08 -11.17 -11.17
C LEU A 228 -15.05 -10.52 -10.19
N TRP A 229 -15.73 -9.44 -10.59
CA TRP A 229 -16.57 -8.67 -9.67
C TRP A 229 -17.70 -9.50 -9.06
N PHE A 230 -18.32 -10.39 -9.84
CA PHE A 230 -19.36 -11.28 -9.32
C PHE A 230 -18.76 -12.30 -8.33
N HIS A 231 -17.70 -13.00 -8.74
CA HIS A 231 -17.09 -14.04 -7.92
C HIS A 231 -16.52 -13.49 -6.61
N ARG A 232 -15.85 -12.33 -6.65
CA ARG A 232 -15.22 -11.75 -5.46
C ARG A 232 -16.24 -11.39 -4.38
N TRP A 233 -17.42 -10.90 -4.75
CA TRP A 233 -18.48 -10.65 -3.77
C TRP A 233 -19.10 -11.94 -3.21
N GLN A 234 -19.21 -13.01 -4.00
CA GLN A 234 -19.60 -14.33 -3.45
C GLN A 234 -18.55 -14.84 -2.45
N GLN A 235 -17.27 -14.69 -2.77
CA GLN A 235 -16.15 -15.04 -1.90
C GLN A 235 -16.17 -14.25 -0.60
N ILE A 236 -16.39 -12.92 -0.64
CA ILE A 236 -16.47 -12.07 0.55
C ILE A 236 -17.60 -12.52 1.48
N ILE A 237 -18.78 -12.82 0.93
CA ILE A 237 -19.93 -13.30 1.71
C ILE A 237 -19.64 -14.65 2.38
N PHE A 238 -18.92 -15.54 1.70
CA PHE A 238 -18.53 -16.85 2.22
C PHE A 238 -17.40 -16.76 3.25
N PHE A 239 -16.31 -16.06 2.90
CA PHE A 239 -15.11 -15.92 3.69
C PHE A 239 -15.33 -15.06 4.94
N ASN A 240 -16.28 -14.12 4.86
CA ASN A 240 -16.76 -13.29 5.96
C ASN A 240 -15.64 -12.59 6.75
N PRO A 241 -14.83 -11.73 6.10
CA PRO A 241 -13.74 -10.99 6.75
C PRO A 241 -14.25 -9.93 7.74
N ASP A 242 -13.37 -9.41 8.60
CA ASP A 242 -13.71 -8.30 9.51
C ASP A 242 -14.01 -7.02 8.74
N TYR A 243 -13.19 -6.72 7.73
CA TYR A 243 -13.33 -5.55 6.88
C TYR A 243 -13.20 -5.91 5.40
N VAL A 244 -13.77 -5.09 4.53
CA VAL A 244 -13.55 -5.14 3.08
C VAL A 244 -13.05 -3.79 2.61
N GLN A 245 -12.03 -3.76 1.77
CA GLN A 245 -11.63 -2.55 1.05
C GLN A 245 -11.82 -2.75 -0.45
N ILE A 246 -12.69 -1.95 -1.05
CA ILE A 246 -12.87 -1.88 -2.50
C ILE A 246 -11.71 -1.07 -3.08
N ILE A 247 -10.96 -1.66 -4.00
CA ILE A 247 -9.85 -1.06 -4.74
C ILE A 247 -10.37 -0.83 -6.17
N SER A 248 -10.87 0.36 -6.52
CA SER A 248 -10.89 1.62 -5.74
C SER A 248 -12.13 2.45 -6.05
N TRP A 249 -12.31 3.58 -5.37
CA TRP A 249 -13.32 4.58 -5.72
C TRP A 249 -12.95 5.35 -6.98
N ASN A 250 -11.72 5.87 -7.10
CA ASN A 250 -11.36 6.86 -8.13
C ASN A 250 -9.96 6.68 -8.74
N ASP A 251 -9.36 5.49 -8.68
CA ASP A 251 -8.11 5.25 -9.42
C ASP A 251 -8.40 4.96 -10.90
N PHE A 252 -8.44 6.05 -11.68
CA PHE A 252 -8.68 5.97 -13.12
C PHE A 252 -7.45 5.47 -13.89
N GLY A 253 -6.23 5.69 -13.36
CA GLY A 253 -4.98 5.27 -13.98
C GLY A 253 -4.73 3.76 -13.91
N GLU A 254 -5.46 3.05 -13.06
CA GLU A 254 -5.40 1.58 -12.98
C GLU A 254 -6.72 0.90 -13.40
N SER A 255 -7.67 1.68 -13.92
CA SER A 255 -8.93 1.20 -14.52
C SER A 255 -9.80 0.36 -13.58
N HIS A 256 -9.66 0.52 -12.26
CA HIS A 256 -10.41 -0.27 -11.28
C HIS A 256 -11.33 0.55 -10.38
N HIS A 257 -11.49 1.84 -10.71
CA HIS A 257 -12.44 2.72 -10.07
C HIS A 257 -13.87 2.19 -10.18
N ILE A 258 -14.67 2.37 -9.12
CA ILE A 258 -16.13 2.18 -9.13
C ILE A 258 -16.88 3.50 -8.97
N GLY A 259 -16.20 4.63 -8.78
CA GLY A 259 -16.73 5.99 -8.68
C GLY A 259 -17.17 6.55 -10.03
N PRO A 260 -17.87 7.70 -10.05
CA PRO A 260 -18.30 8.33 -11.29
C PRO A 260 -17.10 8.92 -12.07
N LEU A 261 -17.16 8.89 -13.39
CA LEU A 261 -16.27 9.68 -14.23
C LEU A 261 -16.66 11.17 -14.13
N TYR A 262 -15.69 12.03 -13.83
CA TYR A 262 -15.88 13.48 -13.88
C TYR A 262 -15.26 14.02 -15.16
N VAL A 263 -16.07 14.72 -15.97
CA VAL A 263 -15.65 15.25 -17.27
C VAL A 263 -14.73 16.49 -17.12
N ASP A 264 -14.69 17.10 -15.93
CA ASP A 264 -13.93 18.33 -15.61
C ASP A 264 -13.12 18.18 -14.30
N GLY A 265 -11.82 18.53 -14.34
CA GLY A 265 -10.94 18.66 -13.16
C GLY A 265 -9.71 17.74 -13.13
N ASP A 266 -8.95 17.80 -12.03
CA ASP A 266 -7.67 17.09 -11.80
C ASP A 266 -7.80 15.57 -11.65
N SER A 267 -9.01 15.00 -11.74
CA SER A 267 -9.25 13.55 -11.56
C SER A 267 -8.54 12.64 -12.58
N TYR A 268 -7.91 13.19 -13.62
CA TYR A 268 -7.12 12.45 -14.59
C TYR A 268 -5.61 12.76 -14.51
N GLU A 269 -5.14 13.37 -13.42
CA GLU A 269 -3.73 13.75 -13.25
C GLU A 269 -2.76 12.57 -13.39
N ALA A 270 -3.10 11.37 -12.91
CA ALA A 270 -2.28 10.17 -13.09
C ALA A 270 -1.95 9.88 -14.56
N PHE A 271 -2.82 10.21 -15.51
CA PHE A 271 -2.52 10.03 -16.94
C PHE A 271 -1.40 10.96 -17.41
N THR A 272 -1.31 12.17 -16.83
CA THR A 272 -0.26 13.15 -17.16
C THR A 272 1.05 12.81 -16.45
N VAL A 273 0.99 12.62 -15.13
CA VAL A 273 2.19 12.32 -14.31
C VAL A 273 2.76 10.95 -14.65
N GLY A 274 1.88 9.95 -14.79
CA GLY A 274 2.21 8.60 -15.23
C GLY A 274 2.51 8.48 -16.73
N LYS A 275 2.49 9.58 -17.50
CA LYS A 275 2.84 9.64 -18.93
C LYS A 275 2.08 8.60 -19.78
N ALA A 276 0.78 8.45 -19.52
CA ALA A 276 -0.05 7.51 -20.25
C ALA A 276 -0.03 7.82 -21.77
N PRO A 277 -0.05 6.79 -22.63
CA PRO A 277 -0.10 7.01 -24.07
C PRO A 277 -1.43 7.66 -24.51
N PHE A 278 -2.50 7.47 -23.75
CA PHE A 278 -3.82 8.09 -23.93
C PHE A 278 -4.67 7.89 -22.66
N ASN A 279 -5.79 8.62 -22.54
CA ASN A 279 -6.74 8.41 -21.45
C ASN A 279 -7.68 7.23 -21.77
N TYR A 280 -7.37 6.05 -21.24
CA TYR A 280 -8.19 4.84 -21.40
C TYR A 280 -9.45 4.78 -20.50
N ALA A 281 -9.61 5.70 -19.55
CA ALA A 281 -10.83 5.85 -18.75
C ALA A 281 -11.88 6.74 -19.44
N ALA A 282 -11.49 7.52 -20.45
CA ALA A 282 -12.42 8.37 -21.20
C ALA A 282 -13.51 7.54 -21.89
N ASP A 283 -14.78 7.90 -21.63
CA ASP A 283 -15.97 7.19 -22.13
C ASP A 283 -16.03 5.70 -21.71
N MET A 284 -15.45 5.38 -20.56
CA MET A 284 -15.50 4.05 -19.92
C MET A 284 -16.09 4.17 -18.51
N PRO A 285 -17.41 4.43 -18.37
CA PRO A 285 -18.05 4.49 -17.07
C PRO A 285 -17.96 3.14 -16.35
N HIS A 286 -17.66 3.18 -15.05
CA HIS A 286 -17.58 2.01 -14.18
C HIS A 286 -18.60 2.02 -13.03
N ASP A 287 -19.40 3.08 -12.92
CA ASP A 287 -20.38 3.26 -11.86
C ASP A 287 -21.48 2.20 -11.83
N GLY A 288 -21.74 1.53 -12.96
CA GLY A 288 -22.63 0.37 -13.03
C GLY A 288 -22.21 -0.80 -12.11
N TRP A 289 -20.93 -0.90 -11.73
CA TRP A 289 -20.48 -1.90 -10.74
C TRP A 289 -20.94 -1.60 -9.31
N ARG A 290 -21.39 -0.37 -9.01
CA ARG A 290 -22.00 -0.04 -7.72
C ARG A 290 -23.44 -0.55 -7.58
N GLN A 291 -24.11 -0.85 -8.69
CA GLN A 291 -25.54 -1.16 -8.75
C GLN A 291 -25.99 -2.24 -7.76
N PHE A 292 -25.16 -3.26 -7.54
CA PHE A 292 -25.49 -4.40 -6.67
C PHE A 292 -24.87 -4.33 -5.28
N LEU A 293 -23.99 -3.36 -5.02
CA LEU A 293 -23.30 -3.21 -3.75
C LEU A 293 -24.24 -3.18 -2.55
N PRO A 294 -25.36 -2.43 -2.55
CA PRO A 294 -26.30 -2.46 -1.43
C PRO A 294 -26.74 -3.87 -1.04
N PHE A 295 -27.10 -4.69 -2.03
CA PHE A 295 -27.57 -6.05 -1.80
C PHE A 295 -26.45 -6.98 -1.29
N VAL A 296 -25.27 -6.96 -1.92
CA VAL A 296 -24.18 -7.88 -1.52
C VAL A 296 -23.49 -7.45 -0.22
N ILE A 297 -23.41 -6.15 0.07
CA ILE A 297 -22.90 -5.64 1.35
C ILE A 297 -23.85 -5.99 2.49
N ASP A 298 -25.17 -5.87 2.29
CA ASP A 298 -26.16 -6.28 3.30
C ASP A 298 -26.09 -7.79 3.58
N LEU A 299 -25.90 -8.62 2.54
CA LEU A 299 -25.66 -10.05 2.71
C LEU A 299 -24.37 -10.34 3.48
N TYR A 300 -23.28 -9.63 3.17
CA TYR A 300 -22.01 -9.75 3.88
C TYR A 300 -22.17 -9.38 5.36
N LYS A 301 -22.77 -8.23 5.67
CA LYS A 301 -22.91 -7.74 7.04
C LYS A 301 -23.90 -8.57 7.85
N ASN A 302 -25.10 -8.76 7.31
CA ASN A 302 -26.27 -9.20 8.07
C ASN A 302 -26.72 -10.63 7.74
N ARG A 303 -26.11 -11.27 6.72
CA ARG A 303 -26.58 -12.55 6.14
C ARG A 303 -28.01 -12.48 5.61
N LYS A 304 -28.54 -11.27 5.40
CA LYS A 304 -29.89 -10.99 4.92
C LYS A 304 -29.87 -9.72 4.09
N ALA A 305 -30.58 -9.71 2.98
CA ALA A 305 -30.75 -8.53 2.15
C ALA A 305 -32.12 -8.55 1.47
N THR A 306 -32.69 -7.37 1.22
CA THR A 306 -33.97 -7.26 0.52
C THR A 306 -33.75 -6.74 -0.89
N ILE A 307 -34.30 -7.44 -1.87
CA ILE A 307 -34.39 -6.94 -3.25
C ILE A 307 -35.53 -5.92 -3.27
N THR A 308 -35.16 -4.64 -3.31
CA THR A 308 -36.08 -3.49 -3.39
C THR A 308 -36.35 -3.07 -4.83
N GLN A 309 -35.45 -3.39 -5.75
CA GLN A 309 -35.57 -3.13 -7.18
C GLN A 309 -34.77 -4.17 -7.97
N GLU A 310 -35.39 -4.75 -8.99
CA GLU A 310 -34.66 -5.58 -9.95
C GLU A 310 -33.70 -4.70 -10.75
N SER A 311 -32.51 -5.20 -11.04
CA SER A 311 -31.50 -4.43 -11.78
C SER A 311 -30.57 -5.33 -12.58
N LEU A 312 -29.96 -4.74 -13.61
CA LEU A 312 -29.08 -5.39 -14.57
C LEU A 312 -27.83 -4.53 -14.75
N THR A 313 -26.66 -5.13 -14.64
CA THR A 313 -25.36 -4.51 -14.97
C THR A 313 -24.66 -5.37 -16.00
N GLY A 314 -24.06 -4.76 -17.01
CA GLY A 314 -23.26 -5.42 -18.02
C GLY A 314 -21.91 -4.74 -18.25
N TRP A 315 -20.88 -5.52 -18.55
CA TRP A 315 -19.54 -5.01 -18.85
C TRP A 315 -18.81 -5.85 -19.89
N TYR A 316 -17.95 -5.20 -20.67
CA TYR A 316 -17.11 -5.83 -21.70
C TYR A 316 -16.11 -4.83 -22.26
N ARG A 317 -15.10 -5.34 -22.98
CA ARG A 317 -14.23 -4.49 -23.80
C ARG A 317 -14.94 -4.12 -25.11
N PRO A 318 -15.09 -2.82 -25.42
CA PRO A 318 -15.69 -2.39 -26.69
C PRO A 318 -14.84 -2.76 -27.91
N THR A 319 -13.53 -2.99 -27.72
CA THR A 319 -12.61 -3.40 -28.78
C THR A 319 -12.13 -4.83 -28.51
N PRO A 320 -12.42 -5.80 -29.39
CA PRO A 320 -12.00 -7.20 -29.22
C PRO A 320 -10.50 -7.38 -29.15
N LYS A 321 -10.02 -8.45 -28.50
CA LYS A 321 -8.57 -8.68 -28.29
C LYS A 321 -7.77 -8.92 -29.58
N GLN A 322 -8.45 -9.30 -30.67
CA GLN A 322 -7.88 -9.46 -32.01
C GLN A 322 -8.48 -8.44 -33.00
N SER A 323 -8.46 -7.17 -32.62
CA SER A 323 -8.94 -6.02 -33.41
C SER A 323 -7.94 -5.55 -34.48
N GLY A 324 -6.68 -5.97 -34.37
CA GLY A 324 -5.56 -5.41 -35.15
C GLY A 324 -4.95 -4.14 -34.54
N CYS A 325 -5.39 -3.74 -33.35
CA CYS A 325 -4.76 -2.66 -32.59
C CYS A 325 -3.41 -3.09 -32.01
N ASP A 326 -2.51 -2.13 -31.84
CA ASP A 326 -1.26 -2.31 -31.10
C ASP A 326 -1.58 -2.58 -29.62
N ASP A 327 -1.08 -3.67 -29.03
CA ASP A 327 -1.36 -3.99 -27.63
C ASP A 327 -0.66 -3.04 -26.64
N GLY A 328 0.17 -2.12 -27.14
CA GLY A 328 0.84 -1.09 -26.34
C GLY A 328 1.93 -1.65 -25.44
N TRP A 329 2.47 -2.83 -25.77
CA TRP A 329 3.40 -3.59 -24.93
C TRP A 329 2.83 -4.02 -23.58
N THR A 330 1.52 -3.87 -23.35
CA THR A 330 0.87 -4.31 -22.11
C THR A 330 1.05 -5.82 -21.94
N VAL A 331 1.32 -6.28 -20.73
CA VAL A 331 1.38 -7.71 -20.39
C VAL A 331 0.22 -8.09 -19.47
N GLY A 332 -0.16 -9.36 -19.47
CA GLY A 332 -1.04 -9.93 -18.45
C GLY A 332 -0.20 -10.41 -17.28
N ASN A 333 -0.55 -10.03 -16.04
CA ASN A 333 0.34 -10.10 -14.87
C ASN A 333 1.62 -9.26 -15.04
N THR A 334 2.48 -9.20 -14.01
CA THR A 334 3.77 -8.50 -14.10
C THR A 334 4.92 -9.24 -13.41
N ALA A 335 6.06 -9.34 -14.10
CA ALA A 335 7.31 -9.90 -13.59
C ALA A 335 7.91 -9.03 -12.47
N SER A 336 7.57 -7.74 -12.42
CA SER A 336 7.96 -6.83 -11.32
C SER A 336 7.44 -7.31 -9.95
N GLN A 337 6.32 -8.03 -9.95
CA GLN A 337 5.74 -8.70 -8.78
C GLN A 337 6.07 -10.20 -8.74
N LEU A 338 7.11 -10.62 -9.48
CA LEU A 338 7.58 -12.00 -9.59
C LEU A 338 6.48 -12.97 -10.09
N GLN A 339 5.52 -12.46 -10.85
CA GLN A 339 4.46 -13.25 -11.47
C GLN A 339 4.90 -13.77 -12.83
N VAL A 340 4.37 -14.93 -13.22
CA VAL A 340 4.45 -15.37 -14.61
C VAL A 340 3.61 -14.40 -15.46
N GLU A 341 4.25 -13.78 -16.44
CA GLU A 341 3.60 -12.90 -17.41
C GLU A 341 3.00 -13.67 -18.58
N PHE A 342 1.93 -13.12 -19.12
CA PHE A 342 1.20 -13.61 -20.28
C PHE A 342 1.06 -12.49 -21.30
N LEU A 343 0.79 -12.84 -22.56
CA LEU A 343 0.32 -11.83 -23.50
C LEU A 343 -1.16 -11.50 -23.19
N PRO A 344 -1.61 -10.23 -23.29
CA PRO A 344 -2.94 -9.83 -22.84
C PRO A 344 -4.07 -10.67 -23.47
N TYR A 345 -3.93 -11.02 -24.74
CA TYR A 345 -4.93 -11.80 -25.48
C TYR A 345 -5.06 -13.26 -25.01
N GLU A 346 -4.11 -13.76 -24.22
CA GLU A 346 -4.13 -15.12 -23.65
C GLU A 346 -5.00 -15.18 -22.39
N ILE A 347 -5.09 -14.08 -21.64
CA ILE A 347 -5.82 -14.05 -20.37
C ILE A 347 -7.25 -13.51 -20.51
N VAL A 348 -7.48 -12.57 -21.43
CA VAL A 348 -8.81 -11.94 -21.59
C VAL A 348 -9.74 -12.73 -22.50
N LYS A 349 -11.04 -12.76 -22.17
CA LYS A 349 -12.09 -13.36 -23.01
C LYS A 349 -12.87 -12.27 -23.77
N ASP A 350 -13.18 -12.52 -25.04
CA ASP A 350 -14.04 -11.65 -25.86
C ASP A 350 -15.53 -11.99 -25.61
N LYS A 351 -15.98 -11.65 -24.39
CA LYS A 351 -17.32 -11.90 -23.87
C LYS A 351 -17.98 -10.62 -23.36
N ILE A 352 -19.31 -10.65 -23.38
CA ILE A 352 -20.21 -9.70 -22.73
C ILE A 352 -20.63 -10.34 -21.42
N PHE A 353 -20.17 -9.77 -20.31
CA PHE A 353 -20.48 -10.24 -18.96
C PHE A 353 -21.65 -9.43 -18.41
N PHE A 354 -22.52 -10.08 -17.64
CA PHE A 354 -23.66 -9.40 -17.03
C PHE A 354 -24.10 -10.10 -15.74
N SER A 355 -24.62 -9.30 -14.82
CA SER A 355 -25.27 -9.78 -13.61
C SER A 355 -26.64 -9.12 -13.48
N ALA A 356 -27.61 -9.85 -12.92
CA ALA A 356 -28.94 -9.33 -12.67
C ALA A 356 -29.43 -9.69 -11.27
N LEU A 357 -29.91 -8.70 -10.53
CA LEU A 357 -30.59 -8.92 -9.25
C LEU A 357 -32.07 -9.13 -9.53
N LEU A 358 -32.57 -10.35 -9.31
CA LEU A 358 -33.92 -10.76 -9.71
C LEU A 358 -34.72 -11.35 -8.55
N THR A 359 -36.02 -11.13 -8.55
CA THR A 359 -36.98 -11.74 -7.62
C THR A 359 -37.38 -13.16 -8.00
N SER A 360 -37.19 -13.52 -9.28
CA SER A 360 -37.42 -14.85 -9.84
C SER A 360 -36.60 -15.02 -11.13
N HIS A 361 -36.33 -16.26 -11.54
CA HIS A 361 -35.55 -16.55 -12.74
C HIS A 361 -36.16 -15.90 -14.00
N GLN A 362 -35.35 -15.14 -14.73
CA GLN A 362 -35.68 -14.60 -16.06
C GLN A 362 -34.58 -14.96 -17.07
N PRO A 363 -34.90 -15.37 -18.31
CA PRO A 363 -33.89 -15.72 -19.30
C PRO A 363 -33.18 -14.45 -19.83
N PRO A 364 -31.85 -14.49 -20.01
CA PRO A 364 -31.11 -13.38 -20.59
C PRO A 364 -31.09 -13.49 -22.12
N THR A 365 -31.07 -12.34 -22.79
CA THR A 365 -30.78 -12.22 -24.22
C THR A 365 -29.70 -11.16 -24.43
N VAL A 366 -28.72 -11.45 -25.28
CA VAL A 366 -27.71 -10.48 -25.68
C VAL A 366 -27.66 -10.43 -27.19
N THR A 367 -27.71 -9.22 -27.75
CA THR A 367 -27.50 -8.99 -29.18
C THR A 367 -26.27 -8.13 -29.43
N VAL A 368 -25.57 -8.41 -30.53
CA VAL A 368 -24.45 -7.60 -31.04
C VAL A 368 -24.71 -7.31 -32.50
N GLY A 369 -24.85 -6.04 -32.87
CA GLY A 369 -25.23 -5.66 -34.24
C GLY A 369 -26.61 -6.20 -34.65
N GLY A 370 -27.51 -6.38 -33.69
CA GLY A 370 -28.84 -6.98 -33.92
C GLY A 370 -28.86 -8.52 -33.99
N VAL A 371 -27.70 -9.20 -33.90
CA VAL A 371 -27.61 -10.66 -33.90
C VAL A 371 -27.62 -11.18 -32.46
N ASN A 372 -28.55 -12.09 -32.13
CA ASN A 372 -28.56 -12.77 -30.83
C ASN A 372 -27.35 -13.72 -30.72
N VAL A 373 -26.46 -13.44 -29.75
CA VAL A 373 -25.22 -14.20 -29.55
C VAL A 373 -25.37 -15.37 -28.57
N GLY A 374 -26.57 -15.61 -28.02
CA GLY A 374 -26.89 -16.80 -27.21
C GLY A 374 -26.39 -16.70 -25.77
N ALA A 375 -26.87 -15.70 -25.04
CA ALA A 375 -26.56 -15.48 -23.63
C ALA A 375 -27.07 -16.62 -22.72
N LYS A 376 -26.32 -16.90 -21.65
CA LYS A 376 -26.67 -17.92 -20.66
C LYS A 376 -26.31 -17.47 -19.24
N TRP A 377 -27.08 -17.94 -18.26
CA TRP A 377 -26.65 -17.91 -16.86
C TRP A 377 -25.55 -18.92 -16.63
N THR A 378 -24.41 -18.45 -16.14
CA THR A 378 -23.32 -19.31 -15.64
C THR A 378 -23.50 -19.58 -14.15
N HIS A 379 -24.13 -18.65 -13.43
CA HIS A 379 -24.47 -18.78 -12.01
C HIS A 379 -25.91 -18.36 -11.73
N GLN A 380 -26.56 -19.11 -10.86
CA GLN A 380 -27.93 -18.87 -10.42
C GLN A 380 -28.01 -18.99 -8.89
N PRO A 381 -28.74 -18.09 -8.20
CA PRO A 381 -28.93 -18.15 -6.76
C PRO A 381 -29.74 -19.38 -6.36
N SER A 382 -29.45 -19.93 -5.18
CA SER A 382 -30.01 -21.20 -4.70
C SER A 382 -31.54 -21.21 -4.51
N TYR A 383 -32.17 -20.06 -4.29
CA TYR A 383 -33.61 -19.92 -4.09
C TYR A 383 -34.36 -19.31 -5.29
N GLY A 384 -33.69 -19.17 -6.44
CA GLY A 384 -34.29 -18.55 -7.63
C GLY A 384 -34.54 -17.04 -7.51
N SER A 385 -34.22 -16.43 -6.38
CA SER A 385 -34.23 -14.98 -6.15
C SER A 385 -32.89 -14.56 -5.55
N GLY A 386 -32.31 -13.49 -6.05
CA GLY A 386 -30.97 -13.05 -5.71
C GLY A 386 -30.17 -12.64 -6.94
N LEU A 387 -28.85 -12.67 -6.81
CA LEU A 387 -27.94 -12.24 -7.87
C LEU A 387 -27.65 -13.39 -8.85
N TYR A 388 -28.02 -13.19 -10.10
CA TYR A 388 -27.69 -14.03 -11.24
C TYR A 388 -26.45 -13.49 -11.95
N HIS A 389 -25.65 -14.37 -12.56
CA HIS A 389 -24.50 -13.97 -13.37
C HIS A 389 -24.38 -14.83 -14.62
N GLY A 390 -23.99 -14.21 -15.73
CA GLY A 390 -23.93 -14.83 -17.03
C GLY A 390 -23.00 -14.11 -17.99
N SER A 391 -22.76 -14.74 -19.13
CA SER A 391 -21.99 -14.13 -20.20
C SER A 391 -22.40 -14.64 -21.58
N ALA A 392 -22.00 -13.90 -22.61
CA ALA A 392 -22.17 -14.26 -24.02
C ALA A 392 -20.92 -13.89 -24.83
N GLU A 393 -20.43 -14.79 -25.68
CA GLU A 393 -19.31 -14.48 -26.59
C GLU A 393 -19.74 -13.55 -27.71
N TYR A 394 -18.83 -12.69 -28.19
CA TYR A 394 -19.13 -11.82 -29.34
C TYR A 394 -19.45 -12.63 -30.61
N LYS A 395 -18.93 -13.85 -30.74
CA LYS A 395 -19.04 -14.73 -31.91
C LYS A 395 -18.65 -14.05 -33.22
N GLY A 396 -17.65 -13.17 -33.17
CA GLY A 396 -17.19 -12.38 -34.32
C GLY A 396 -18.11 -11.23 -34.73
N ASN A 397 -19.27 -11.04 -34.09
CA ASN A 397 -20.20 -9.95 -34.38
C ASN A 397 -19.65 -8.61 -33.90
N ARG A 398 -20.15 -7.53 -34.50
CA ARG A 398 -19.78 -6.13 -34.25
C ARG A 398 -21.04 -5.26 -34.33
N GLY A 399 -20.98 -4.06 -33.75
CA GLY A 399 -22.09 -3.10 -33.71
C GLY A 399 -22.69 -2.94 -32.31
N PRO A 400 -23.86 -2.29 -32.20
CA PRO A 400 -24.51 -2.01 -30.93
C PRO A 400 -24.73 -3.27 -30.10
N VAL A 401 -24.52 -3.15 -28.79
CA VAL A 401 -24.77 -4.24 -27.84
C VAL A 401 -26.07 -3.95 -27.10
N VAL A 402 -26.95 -4.94 -27.00
CA VAL A 402 -28.15 -4.84 -26.18
C VAL A 402 -28.20 -6.06 -25.27
N ILE A 403 -28.25 -5.83 -23.96
CA ILE A 403 -28.41 -6.88 -22.93
C ILE A 403 -29.82 -6.74 -22.38
N GLN A 404 -30.60 -7.81 -22.43
CA GLN A 404 -31.97 -7.83 -21.96
C GLN A 404 -32.18 -8.98 -20.97
N VAL A 405 -32.78 -8.66 -19.83
CA VAL A 405 -33.24 -9.62 -18.83
C VAL A 405 -34.64 -9.21 -18.40
N GLY A 406 -35.65 -9.95 -18.84
CA GLY A 406 -37.04 -9.56 -18.62
C GLY A 406 -37.40 -8.24 -19.30
N SER A 407 -37.95 -7.30 -18.53
CA SER A 407 -38.28 -5.94 -18.99
C SER A 407 -37.10 -4.98 -18.95
N MET A 408 -35.97 -5.36 -18.33
CA MET A 408 -34.77 -4.53 -18.28
C MET A 408 -34.00 -4.65 -19.58
N VAL A 409 -33.74 -3.51 -20.23
CA VAL A 409 -32.95 -3.40 -21.46
C VAL A 409 -31.79 -2.44 -21.20
N LEU A 410 -30.58 -2.93 -21.36
CA LEU A 410 -29.35 -2.14 -21.27
C LEU A 410 -28.76 -1.97 -22.67
N ASP A 411 -28.83 -0.74 -23.18
CA ASP A 411 -28.15 -0.32 -24.40
C ASP A 411 -26.67 -0.06 -24.10
N GLY A 412 -25.82 -0.93 -24.63
CA GLY A 412 -24.38 -0.90 -24.41
C GLY A 412 -23.61 -0.19 -25.50
N ARG A 413 -22.36 0.18 -25.19
CA ARG A 413 -21.39 0.70 -26.16
C ARG A 413 -21.13 -0.30 -27.29
N GLU A 414 -21.11 0.16 -28.54
CA GLU A 414 -20.91 -0.73 -29.69
C GLU A 414 -19.55 -1.46 -29.67
N ILE A 415 -19.51 -2.69 -30.19
CA ILE A 415 -18.27 -3.44 -30.37
C ILE A 415 -17.72 -3.18 -31.77
N THR A 416 -16.49 -2.67 -31.89
CA THR A 416 -15.84 -2.37 -33.18
C THR A 416 -14.37 -2.77 -33.15
N ASN A 417 -13.73 -2.85 -34.33
CA ASN A 417 -12.27 -2.97 -34.43
C ASN A 417 -11.57 -1.59 -34.39
N GLY A 418 -12.27 -0.55 -33.93
CA GLY A 418 -11.74 0.80 -33.89
C GLY A 418 -10.63 0.94 -32.84
N CYS A 419 -9.43 1.28 -33.29
CA CYS A 419 -8.27 1.51 -32.43
C CYS A 419 -8.09 2.98 -32.02
N ASN A 420 -9.03 3.86 -32.37
CA ASN A 420 -8.99 5.30 -32.11
C ASN A 420 -10.37 5.81 -31.67
N ARG A 421 -10.85 5.31 -30.54
CA ARG A 421 -12.16 5.67 -29.96
C ARG A 421 -12.11 6.95 -29.15
N VAL A 422 -10.92 7.31 -28.67
CA VAL A 422 -10.66 8.55 -27.93
C VAL A 422 -9.50 9.31 -28.58
N SER A 423 -9.46 10.61 -28.35
CA SER A 423 -8.37 11.46 -28.84
C SER A 423 -7.02 10.99 -28.29
N GLY A 424 -5.99 10.96 -29.13
CA GLY A 424 -4.63 10.57 -28.73
C GLY A 424 -4.37 9.06 -28.63
N GLN A 425 -5.36 8.19 -28.81
CA GLN A 425 -5.19 6.72 -28.65
C GLN A 425 -4.12 6.11 -29.59
N GLY A 426 -3.92 6.69 -30.77
CA GLY A 426 -2.78 6.37 -31.63
C GLY A 426 -2.71 4.90 -32.07
N GLY A 427 -3.86 4.26 -32.30
CA GLY A 427 -3.95 2.87 -32.76
C GLY A 427 -3.74 1.81 -31.67
N LYS A 428 -3.62 2.20 -30.40
CA LYS A 428 -3.41 1.28 -29.27
C LYS A 428 -4.71 0.63 -28.81
N GLN A 429 -4.62 -0.58 -28.32
CA GLN A 429 -5.72 -1.31 -27.70
C GLN A 429 -6.04 -0.67 -26.35
N ASN A 430 -7.32 -0.40 -26.11
CA ASN A 430 -7.80 -0.06 -24.77
C ASN A 430 -8.29 -1.36 -24.11
N TRP A 431 -7.58 -1.80 -23.08
CA TRP A 431 -7.92 -3.01 -22.31
C TRP A 431 -8.90 -2.74 -21.17
N ASN A 432 -9.31 -1.48 -20.98
CA ASN A 432 -10.37 -1.12 -20.03
C ASN A 432 -11.75 -1.62 -20.49
N ALA A 433 -12.65 -1.82 -19.53
CA ALA A 433 -14.02 -2.23 -19.77
C ALA A 433 -14.97 -1.02 -19.86
N TRP A 434 -16.00 -1.14 -20.69
CA TRP A 434 -17.20 -0.31 -20.54
C TRP A 434 -18.16 -1.01 -19.60
N VAL A 435 -18.79 -0.27 -18.69
CA VAL A 435 -19.79 -0.79 -17.75
C VAL A 435 -21.06 0.05 -17.85
N GLY A 436 -22.21 -0.61 -17.85
CA GLY A 436 -23.50 0.05 -17.76
C GLY A 436 -24.45 -0.70 -16.87
N SER A 437 -25.45 0.00 -16.35
CA SER A 437 -26.53 -0.60 -15.58
C SER A 437 -27.89 -0.01 -15.95
N THR A 438 -28.94 -0.76 -15.67
CA THR A 438 -30.33 -0.31 -15.73
C THR A 438 -31.11 -0.95 -14.60
N THR A 439 -32.23 -0.33 -14.23
CA THR A 439 -33.16 -0.85 -13.24
C THR A 439 -34.45 -1.35 -13.89
N GLY A 440 -35.16 -2.19 -13.15
CA GLY A 440 -36.44 -2.78 -13.53
C GLY A 440 -37.50 -2.53 -12.48
N ALA A 441 -38.37 -3.53 -12.27
CA ALA A 441 -39.49 -3.42 -11.37
C ALA A 441 -39.05 -3.23 -9.92
N SER A 442 -39.75 -2.36 -9.19
CA SER A 442 -39.67 -2.32 -7.73
C SER A 442 -40.14 -3.65 -7.15
N ALA A 443 -39.51 -4.06 -6.06
CA ALA A 443 -39.72 -5.35 -5.42
C ALA A 443 -39.70 -5.21 -3.89
N ASN A 444 -40.12 -6.26 -3.20
CA ASN A 444 -39.91 -6.42 -1.78
C ASN A 444 -39.70 -7.91 -1.49
N LYS A 445 -38.51 -8.41 -1.82
CA LYS A 445 -38.16 -9.83 -1.67
C LYS A 445 -36.96 -9.98 -0.76
N LEU A 446 -37.20 -10.48 0.45
CA LEU A 446 -36.13 -10.86 1.38
C LEU A 446 -35.40 -12.11 0.89
N VAL A 447 -34.07 -12.03 0.86
CA VAL A 447 -33.15 -13.17 0.75
C VAL A 447 -32.49 -13.35 2.11
N ASP A 448 -32.75 -14.49 2.74
CA ASP A 448 -32.20 -14.85 4.05
C ASP A 448 -31.23 -16.02 3.89
N MET A 449 -29.95 -15.76 4.16
CA MET A 449 -28.86 -16.73 4.10
C MET A 449 -28.24 -17.04 5.47
N SER A 450 -28.95 -16.76 6.56
CA SER A 450 -28.44 -17.00 7.92
C SER A 450 -28.07 -18.47 8.18
N LEU A 451 -28.74 -19.42 7.52
CA LEU A 451 -28.47 -20.86 7.63
C LEU A 451 -27.84 -21.46 6.37
N TRP A 452 -27.37 -20.64 5.44
CA TRP A 452 -26.74 -21.16 4.23
C TRP A 452 -25.29 -21.53 4.48
N VAL A 453 -24.90 -22.65 3.91
CA VAL A 453 -23.54 -23.17 3.87
C VAL A 453 -23.03 -23.17 2.44
N CYS A 454 -21.77 -23.54 2.24
CA CYS A 454 -21.34 -23.92 0.90
C CYS A 454 -22.11 -25.16 0.44
N ILE A 455 -22.51 -25.21 -0.83
CA ILE A 455 -23.19 -26.37 -1.44
C ILE A 455 -22.57 -26.79 -2.78
N GLU A 456 -21.64 -26.00 -3.29
CA GLU A 456 -20.87 -26.26 -4.50
C GLU A 456 -19.50 -25.63 -4.31
N GLY A 457 -18.45 -26.40 -4.61
CA GLY A 457 -17.08 -25.97 -4.45
C GLY A 457 -16.12 -26.93 -5.13
N GLY A 458 -14.84 -26.61 -5.06
CA GLY A 458 -13.76 -27.36 -5.68
C GLY A 458 -12.40 -26.88 -5.17
N ALA A 459 -11.35 -27.12 -5.93
CA ALA A 459 -9.99 -26.73 -5.62
C ALA A 459 -9.27 -26.19 -6.89
N PRO A 460 -9.65 -25.00 -7.39
CA PRO A 460 -9.09 -24.45 -8.61
C PRO A 460 -7.57 -24.29 -8.50
N GLY A 461 -6.82 -24.86 -9.44
CA GLY A 461 -5.35 -24.83 -9.38
C GLY A 461 -4.71 -25.90 -8.47
N ALA A 462 -5.50 -26.69 -7.75
CA ALA A 462 -5.05 -27.80 -6.91
C ALA A 462 -5.87 -29.08 -7.21
N PRO A 463 -5.71 -29.67 -8.42
CA PRO A 463 -6.57 -30.75 -8.93
C PRO A 463 -6.61 -32.00 -8.03
N GLU A 464 -5.58 -32.25 -7.23
CA GLU A 464 -5.52 -33.35 -6.27
C GLU A 464 -6.52 -33.19 -5.10
N PHE A 465 -6.98 -31.97 -4.81
CA PHE A 465 -8.01 -31.69 -3.81
C PHE A 465 -9.42 -31.64 -4.40
N GLU A 466 -9.57 -31.57 -5.73
CA GLU A 466 -10.83 -31.27 -6.41
C GLU A 466 -11.96 -32.23 -6.01
N ASP A 467 -11.72 -33.54 -6.05
CA ASP A 467 -12.72 -34.57 -5.76
C ASP A 467 -13.23 -34.47 -4.31
N LEU A 468 -12.30 -34.38 -3.35
CA LEU A 468 -12.62 -34.23 -1.95
C LEU A 468 -13.33 -32.91 -1.65
N CYS A 469 -12.84 -31.79 -2.18
CA CYS A 469 -13.45 -30.48 -1.99
C CYS A 469 -14.86 -30.42 -2.60
N SER A 470 -15.04 -30.94 -3.82
CA SER A 470 -16.36 -31.02 -4.45
C SER A 470 -17.34 -31.80 -3.57
N TYR A 471 -16.91 -32.94 -3.03
CA TYR A 471 -17.73 -33.72 -2.12
C TYR A 471 -18.04 -32.99 -0.82
N THR A 472 -17.03 -32.51 -0.08
CA THR A 472 -17.25 -31.93 1.26
C THR A 472 -17.97 -30.59 1.21
N CYS A 473 -17.64 -29.74 0.23
CA CYS A 473 -18.33 -28.46 0.02
C CYS A 473 -19.81 -28.69 -0.30
N SER A 474 -20.18 -29.77 -1.00
CA SER A 474 -21.60 -30.11 -1.24
C SER A 474 -22.41 -30.43 0.02
N TYR A 475 -21.74 -30.72 1.13
CA TYR A 475 -22.33 -30.98 2.44
C TYR A 475 -22.02 -29.87 3.46
N GLY A 476 -21.60 -28.68 3.02
CA GLY A 476 -21.39 -27.54 3.91
C GLY A 476 -20.03 -27.46 4.59
N TYR A 477 -19.15 -28.44 4.40
CA TYR A 477 -17.76 -28.38 4.90
C TYR A 477 -16.80 -28.00 3.78
N CYS A 478 -16.47 -26.72 3.71
CA CYS A 478 -15.63 -26.15 2.65
C CYS A 478 -14.52 -25.29 3.28
N PRO A 479 -13.44 -25.89 3.82
CA PRO A 479 -12.40 -25.12 4.49
C PRO A 479 -11.64 -24.24 3.49
N PRO A 480 -11.59 -22.90 3.66
CA PRO A 480 -10.98 -22.00 2.68
C PRO A 480 -9.46 -22.19 2.52
N SER A 481 -8.82 -22.85 3.49
CA SER A 481 -7.39 -23.22 3.44
C SER A 481 -7.08 -24.35 2.46
N ALA A 482 -8.09 -24.94 1.80
CA ALA A 482 -7.90 -26.01 0.83
C ALA A 482 -8.98 -26.05 -0.27
N CYS A 483 -10.20 -25.66 0.06
CA CYS A 483 -11.33 -25.66 -0.87
C CYS A 483 -11.84 -24.25 -1.17
N TYR A 484 -12.34 -24.08 -2.38
CA TYR A 484 -13.02 -22.89 -2.87
C TYR A 484 -14.53 -23.13 -2.90
N CYS A 485 -15.31 -22.21 -2.31
CA CYS A 485 -16.76 -22.25 -2.40
C CYS A 485 -17.27 -21.44 -3.60
N SER A 486 -17.88 -22.10 -4.59
CA SER A 486 -18.48 -21.46 -5.76
C SER A 486 -19.94 -21.07 -5.55
N LYS A 487 -20.65 -21.74 -4.62
CA LYS A 487 -22.07 -21.47 -4.35
C LYS A 487 -22.48 -21.74 -2.91
N MET A 488 -23.19 -20.79 -2.33
CA MET A 488 -23.86 -20.96 -1.04
C MET A 488 -25.35 -21.32 -1.20
N GLY A 489 -25.89 -22.10 -0.28
CA GLY A 489 -27.30 -22.46 -0.24
C GLY A 489 -27.68 -23.25 1.00
N PRO A 490 -28.91 -23.78 1.05
CA PRO A 490 -29.39 -24.60 2.17
C PRO A 490 -28.51 -25.82 2.40
N GLN A 491 -28.25 -26.12 3.67
CA GLN A 491 -27.56 -27.34 4.07
C GLN A 491 -28.26 -28.57 3.47
N LYS A 492 -27.52 -29.37 2.73
CA LYS A 492 -27.96 -30.68 2.25
C LYS A 492 -28.10 -31.64 3.43
N GLU A 493 -29.12 -32.49 3.39
CA GLU A 493 -29.28 -33.58 4.38
C GLU A 493 -28.05 -34.50 4.36
N LEU A 494 -27.51 -34.77 5.55
CA LEU A 494 -26.37 -35.68 5.70
C LEU A 494 -26.83 -37.14 5.47
N PRO A 495 -25.93 -38.03 5.01
CA PRO A 495 -26.22 -39.45 4.92
C PRO A 495 -26.71 -40.02 6.27
N PRO A 496 -27.75 -40.88 6.25
CA PRO A 496 -28.27 -41.54 7.44
C PRO A 496 -27.19 -42.26 8.28
N PRO A 497 -27.36 -42.39 9.61
CA PRO A 497 -26.42 -43.08 10.49
C PRO A 497 -26.05 -44.51 10.09
N ASP A 498 -26.94 -45.21 9.40
CA ASP A 498 -26.80 -46.60 8.92
C ASP A 498 -26.19 -46.68 7.50
N SER A 499 -25.81 -45.55 6.90
CA SER A 499 -25.15 -45.52 5.60
C SER A 499 -23.81 -46.26 5.66
N PRO A 500 -23.42 -47.02 4.61
CA PRO A 500 -22.13 -47.68 4.56
C PRO A 500 -20.97 -46.71 4.78
N GLY A 501 -20.05 -47.05 5.69
CA GLY A 501 -18.88 -46.23 6.01
C GLY A 501 -19.15 -44.99 6.87
N ARG A 502 -20.39 -44.76 7.33
CA ARG A 502 -20.67 -43.67 8.27
C ARG A 502 -19.88 -43.86 9.57
N TYR A 503 -19.40 -42.76 10.14
CA TYR A 503 -18.57 -42.73 11.35
C TYR A 503 -17.16 -43.32 11.19
N THR A 504 -16.72 -43.59 9.96
CA THR A 504 -15.32 -43.90 9.70
C THR A 504 -14.45 -42.68 9.99
N VAL A 505 -13.47 -42.83 10.88
CA VAL A 505 -12.47 -41.79 11.13
C VAL A 505 -11.47 -41.79 9.98
N GLY A 506 -11.33 -40.64 9.31
CA GLY A 506 -10.40 -40.45 8.21
C GLY A 506 -9.21 -39.55 8.57
N TYR A 507 -8.05 -39.95 8.09
CA TYR A 507 -6.78 -39.24 8.15
C TYR A 507 -6.23 -39.04 6.74
N PRO A 508 -5.27 -38.12 6.53
CA PRO A 508 -4.48 -38.08 5.31
C PRO A 508 -3.80 -39.42 5.07
N ALA A 509 -3.78 -39.89 3.82
CA ALA A 509 -3.01 -41.07 3.43
C ALA A 509 -1.50 -40.84 3.60
N GLU A 510 -0.73 -41.93 3.65
CA GLU A 510 0.74 -41.85 3.74
C GLU A 510 1.31 -40.97 2.62
N GLY A 511 2.15 -39.99 2.99
CA GLY A 511 2.74 -39.02 2.06
C GLY A 511 1.88 -37.77 1.79
N MET A 512 0.67 -37.68 2.32
CA MET A 512 -0.20 -36.51 2.18
C MET A 512 0.07 -35.45 3.25
N SER A 513 -0.26 -34.19 2.93
CA SER A 513 -0.04 -33.06 3.84
C SER A 513 -1.18 -32.86 4.85
N ALA A 514 -0.91 -32.03 5.85
CA ALA A 514 -1.92 -31.63 6.84
C ALA A 514 -3.15 -30.93 6.22
N SER A 515 -3.04 -30.38 5.01
CA SER A 515 -4.17 -29.76 4.29
C SER A 515 -5.31 -30.74 4.01
N TYR A 516 -5.03 -32.04 3.97
CA TYR A 516 -6.05 -33.09 3.82
C TYR A 516 -6.78 -33.43 5.12
N GLN A 517 -6.23 -33.07 6.29
CA GLN A 517 -6.69 -33.60 7.58
C GLN A 517 -8.20 -33.34 7.80
N GLY A 518 -8.63 -32.09 7.74
CA GLY A 518 -10.02 -31.73 7.98
C GLY A 518 -10.98 -32.32 6.93
N ILE A 519 -10.56 -32.34 5.67
CA ILE A 519 -11.39 -32.80 4.56
C ILE A 519 -11.54 -34.33 4.59
N CYS A 520 -10.46 -35.08 4.84
CA CYS A 520 -10.51 -36.53 5.02
C CYS A 520 -11.31 -36.92 6.26
N THR A 521 -11.12 -36.23 7.39
CA THR A 521 -11.92 -36.49 8.60
C THR A 521 -13.41 -36.30 8.32
N PHE A 522 -13.81 -35.24 7.62
CA PHE A 522 -15.21 -34.98 7.28
C PHE A 522 -15.77 -35.96 6.24
N ALA A 523 -15.05 -36.17 5.13
CA ALA A 523 -15.47 -37.03 4.03
C ALA A 523 -15.63 -38.49 4.46
N CYS A 524 -14.61 -39.06 5.12
CA CYS A 524 -14.64 -40.44 5.59
C CYS A 524 -15.72 -40.64 6.64
N ASN A 525 -15.96 -39.66 7.51
CA ASN A 525 -17.06 -39.73 8.48
C ASN A 525 -18.42 -39.88 7.76
N LEU A 526 -18.59 -39.30 6.57
CA LEU A 526 -19.80 -39.44 5.74
C LEU A 526 -19.83 -40.70 4.85
N GLY A 527 -18.86 -41.61 4.98
CA GLY A 527 -18.77 -42.84 4.19
C GLY A 527 -18.07 -42.72 2.84
N TYR A 528 -17.47 -41.57 2.55
CA TYR A 528 -16.69 -41.34 1.33
C TYR A 528 -15.21 -41.16 1.70
N CYS A 529 -14.43 -42.22 1.54
CA CYS A 529 -13.03 -42.27 1.98
C CYS A 529 -12.13 -42.80 0.84
N PRO A 530 -11.78 -41.94 -0.15
CA PRO A 530 -10.97 -42.36 -1.29
C PRO A 530 -9.53 -42.65 -0.83
N SER A 531 -9.10 -43.92 -0.97
CA SER A 531 -7.81 -44.42 -0.46
C SER A 531 -6.57 -43.74 -1.06
N GLN A 532 -6.75 -43.03 -2.18
CA GLN A 532 -5.70 -42.26 -2.83
C GLN A 532 -5.30 -41.00 -2.04
N TYR A 533 -6.20 -40.47 -1.20
CA TYR A 533 -5.99 -39.23 -0.43
C TYR A 533 -6.16 -39.42 1.07
N CYS A 534 -7.05 -40.34 1.46
CA CYS A 534 -7.42 -40.57 2.84
C CYS A 534 -7.17 -42.03 3.25
N ASP A 535 -6.84 -42.23 4.52
CA ASP A 535 -6.72 -43.55 5.15
C ASP A 535 -7.52 -43.56 6.47
N THR A 536 -7.85 -44.76 6.94
CA THR A 536 -8.47 -45.01 8.24
C THR A 536 -7.44 -45.16 9.37
N LYS A 537 -6.16 -45.26 9.00
CA LYS A 537 -5.02 -45.25 9.91
C LYS A 537 -4.33 -43.89 9.88
N GLU A 538 -3.96 -43.39 11.05
CA GLU A 538 -3.17 -42.16 11.17
C GLU A 538 -1.72 -42.39 10.70
N HIS A 539 -1.22 -41.43 9.92
CA HIS A 539 0.14 -41.40 9.41
C HIS A 539 0.79 -40.04 9.73
N PRO A 540 2.13 -39.97 9.84
CA PRO A 540 2.82 -38.69 9.89
C PRO A 540 2.51 -37.86 8.64
N VAL A 541 2.02 -36.63 8.85
CA VAL A 541 1.71 -35.70 7.76
C VAL A 541 2.98 -35.08 7.18
N VAL A 542 3.01 -34.90 5.86
CA VAL A 542 4.10 -34.18 5.19
C VAL A 542 3.86 -32.68 5.35
N ILE A 543 4.87 -31.95 5.82
CA ILE A 543 4.87 -30.48 5.80
C ILE A 543 5.49 -30.05 4.48
N PRO A 544 4.70 -29.57 3.50
CA PRO A 544 5.26 -29.13 2.24
C PRO A 544 6.05 -27.84 2.46
N ASN A 545 7.19 -27.72 1.78
CA ASN A 545 8.02 -26.50 1.85
C ASN A 545 7.31 -25.29 1.21
N VAL A 546 6.35 -25.53 0.33
CA VAL A 546 5.60 -24.55 -0.44
C VAL A 546 4.14 -24.98 -0.42
N SER A 547 3.22 -24.03 -0.23
CA SER A 547 1.79 -24.35 -0.26
C SER A 547 1.40 -24.87 -1.65
N PRO A 548 0.63 -25.97 -1.76
CA PRO A 548 0.10 -26.43 -3.04
C PRO A 548 -0.90 -25.44 -3.67
N PHE A 549 -1.32 -24.43 -2.91
CA PHE A 549 -2.24 -23.38 -3.36
C PHE A 549 -1.53 -22.08 -3.76
N THR A 550 -0.19 -22.04 -3.72
CA THR A 550 0.59 -20.90 -4.20
C THR A 550 0.80 -21.03 -5.71
N PRO A 551 0.47 -20.01 -6.53
CA PRO A 551 0.78 -20.04 -7.94
C PRO A 551 2.28 -20.18 -8.21
N ASP A 552 2.63 -20.92 -9.25
CA ASP A 552 4.03 -21.06 -9.67
C ASP A 552 4.61 -19.75 -10.21
N ALA A 553 5.89 -19.51 -9.94
CA ALA A 553 6.70 -18.50 -10.61
C ALA A 553 7.50 -19.12 -11.76
N CYS A 554 8.09 -18.29 -12.63
CA CYS A 554 9.10 -18.79 -13.54
C CYS A 554 10.37 -19.17 -12.75
N ILE A 555 10.93 -20.35 -13.04
CA ILE A 555 12.16 -20.85 -12.36
C ILE A 555 13.27 -21.18 -13.36
N LYS A 556 13.01 -20.99 -14.64
CA LYS A 556 13.97 -21.21 -15.73
C LYS A 556 13.51 -20.51 -16.98
N GLY A 557 14.38 -19.74 -17.60
CA GLY A 557 14.06 -19.09 -18.87
C GLY A 557 15.24 -18.92 -19.82
N THR A 558 14.92 -18.60 -21.07
CA THR A 558 15.89 -18.36 -22.14
C THR A 558 15.62 -17.05 -22.88
N GLY A 559 16.68 -16.49 -23.45
CA GLY A 559 16.65 -15.26 -24.24
C GLY A 559 17.38 -15.44 -25.56
N SER A 560 17.16 -14.54 -26.51
CA SER A 560 17.84 -14.58 -27.82
C SER A 560 19.06 -13.66 -27.85
N GLY A 561 20.16 -14.11 -28.45
CA GLY A 561 21.36 -13.30 -28.63
C GLY A 561 21.97 -12.86 -27.30
N ASP A 562 22.19 -11.56 -27.11
CA ASP A 562 22.77 -11.03 -25.87
C ASP A 562 21.80 -10.94 -24.68
N LEU A 563 20.53 -11.35 -24.86
CA LEU A 563 19.59 -11.57 -23.76
C LEU A 563 19.73 -12.95 -23.12
N GLU A 564 20.46 -13.90 -23.71
CA GLU A 564 20.55 -15.29 -23.23
C GLU A 564 20.97 -15.37 -21.76
N GLY A 565 22.04 -14.65 -21.39
CA GLY A 565 22.54 -14.62 -20.01
C GLY A 565 21.60 -13.91 -19.05
N LEU A 566 21.03 -12.77 -19.47
CA LEU A 566 20.10 -11.96 -18.68
C LEU A 566 18.82 -12.73 -18.35
N CYS A 567 18.20 -13.34 -19.36
CA CYS A 567 16.98 -14.12 -19.19
C CYS A 567 17.22 -15.38 -18.36
N ARG A 568 18.35 -16.07 -18.54
CA ARG A 568 18.69 -17.21 -17.68
C ARG A 568 18.78 -16.79 -16.22
N TYR A 569 19.52 -15.72 -15.92
CA TYR A 569 19.68 -15.24 -14.54
C TYR A 569 18.35 -14.76 -13.94
N SER A 570 17.58 -13.93 -14.64
CA SER A 570 16.39 -13.30 -14.07
C SER A 570 15.22 -14.28 -13.92
N CYS A 571 15.01 -15.15 -14.92
CA CYS A 571 13.92 -16.12 -14.90
C CYS A 571 14.12 -17.24 -13.88
N ASP A 572 15.36 -17.52 -13.45
CA ASP A 572 15.64 -18.50 -12.39
C ASP A 572 15.10 -18.07 -11.01
N VAL A 573 14.78 -16.77 -10.85
CA VAL A 573 14.29 -16.17 -9.59
C VAL A 573 12.93 -15.46 -9.75
N GLY A 574 12.11 -15.87 -10.73
CA GLY A 574 10.75 -15.37 -10.93
C GLY A 574 10.62 -14.13 -11.83
N PHE A 575 11.68 -13.36 -12.06
CA PHE A 575 11.61 -12.18 -12.93
C PHE A 575 11.84 -12.56 -14.40
N CYS A 576 10.75 -12.86 -15.11
CA CYS A 576 10.82 -13.34 -16.49
C CYS A 576 9.85 -12.58 -17.41
N PRO A 577 10.22 -11.36 -17.89
CA PRO A 577 9.33 -10.56 -18.72
C PRO A 577 9.03 -11.26 -20.06
N VAL A 578 7.76 -11.50 -20.38
CA VAL A 578 7.35 -12.36 -21.52
C VAL A 578 7.71 -11.76 -22.89
N ARG A 579 7.90 -10.43 -22.95
CA ARG A 579 8.30 -9.71 -24.17
C ARG A 579 9.81 -9.70 -24.41
N THR A 580 10.59 -10.13 -23.42
CA THR A 580 12.06 -10.14 -23.45
C THR A 580 12.61 -11.57 -23.36
N CYS A 581 12.00 -12.39 -22.51
CA CYS A 581 12.43 -13.74 -22.18
C CYS A 581 11.32 -14.76 -22.40
N LYS A 582 11.72 -16.01 -22.59
CA LYS A 582 10.81 -17.16 -22.64
C LYS A 582 10.97 -17.97 -21.36
N CYS A 583 9.89 -18.09 -20.58
CA CYS A 583 9.86 -19.03 -19.47
C CYS A 583 9.80 -20.49 -20.01
N GLU A 584 10.71 -21.34 -19.55
CA GLU A 584 10.81 -22.75 -19.97
C GLU A 584 10.26 -23.72 -18.92
N ALA A 585 10.27 -23.32 -17.65
CA ALA A 585 9.71 -24.09 -16.55
C ALA A 585 9.18 -23.17 -15.46
N THR A 586 8.10 -23.61 -14.82
CA THR A 586 7.48 -22.95 -13.67
C THR A 586 7.62 -23.84 -12.43
N GLY A 587 7.56 -23.22 -11.26
CA GLY A 587 7.58 -23.90 -9.97
C GLY A 587 7.59 -22.91 -8.82
N PRO A 588 7.90 -23.35 -7.60
CA PRO A 588 7.96 -22.45 -6.45
C PRO A 588 8.93 -21.30 -6.63
N LEU A 589 8.51 -20.10 -6.23
CA LEU A 589 9.32 -18.91 -6.29
C LEU A 589 10.61 -19.07 -5.47
N THR A 590 11.75 -18.92 -6.14
CA THR A 590 13.03 -18.71 -5.46
C THR A 590 13.21 -17.22 -5.21
N ARG A 591 13.33 -16.81 -3.94
CA ARG A 591 13.46 -15.40 -3.59
C ARG A 591 14.70 -14.80 -4.27
N PRO A 592 14.55 -13.72 -5.04
CA PRO A 592 15.70 -13.05 -5.64
C PRO A 592 16.60 -12.48 -4.55
N GLN A 593 17.90 -12.38 -4.84
CA GLN A 593 18.84 -11.73 -3.94
C GLN A 593 18.43 -10.25 -3.71
N PRO A 594 18.75 -9.68 -2.54
CA PRO A 594 18.56 -8.26 -2.28
C PRO A 594 19.25 -7.41 -3.34
N GLN A 595 18.70 -6.23 -3.61
CA GLN A 595 19.34 -5.28 -4.50
C GLN A 595 20.57 -4.68 -3.80
N THR A 596 21.72 -4.74 -4.47
CA THR A 596 23.00 -4.21 -3.99
C THR A 596 23.40 -2.92 -4.72
N LYS A 597 22.74 -2.60 -5.84
CA LYS A 597 23.05 -1.47 -6.73
C LYS A 597 21.79 -0.78 -7.24
N LYS A 598 21.93 0.44 -7.78
CA LYS A 598 20.84 1.22 -8.39
C LYS A 598 20.20 0.56 -9.62
N GLY A 599 20.86 -0.43 -10.24
CA GLY A 599 20.37 -1.11 -11.44
C GLY A 599 21.13 -0.76 -12.71
N GLY A 600 20.44 -0.82 -13.84
CA GLY A 600 21.02 -0.71 -15.17
C GLY A 600 19.95 -0.38 -16.20
N LYS A 601 20.38 0.09 -17.36
CA LYS A 601 19.50 0.42 -18.48
C LYS A 601 20.00 -0.19 -19.78
N ALA A 602 19.18 -0.16 -20.82
CA ALA A 602 19.55 -0.57 -22.16
C ALA A 602 20.83 0.16 -22.62
N ALA A 603 21.76 -0.60 -23.19
CA ALA A 603 22.95 -0.02 -23.80
C ALA A 603 22.62 0.80 -25.06
N PRO A 604 23.47 1.76 -25.48
CA PRO A 604 23.25 2.53 -26.69
C PRO A 604 22.98 1.64 -27.91
N GLY A 605 21.88 1.91 -28.63
CA GLY A 605 21.44 1.14 -29.80
C GLY A 605 20.57 -0.09 -29.46
N LYS A 606 20.32 -0.38 -28.19
CA LYS A 606 19.32 -1.36 -27.74
C LYS A 606 17.95 -0.72 -27.60
N ASN A 607 16.90 -1.52 -27.74
CA ASN A 607 15.52 -1.07 -27.57
C ASN A 607 15.21 -0.99 -26.06
N PRO A 608 14.97 0.21 -25.50
CA PRO A 608 14.64 0.38 -24.08
C PRO A 608 13.47 -0.50 -23.62
N LEU A 609 12.44 -0.67 -24.44
CA LEU A 609 11.25 -1.49 -24.12
C LEU A 609 11.53 -2.99 -23.95
N VAL A 610 12.69 -3.47 -24.42
CA VAL A 610 13.10 -4.87 -24.28
C VAL A 610 14.14 -5.03 -23.17
N TYR A 611 15.02 -4.04 -23.01
CA TYR A 611 16.22 -4.18 -22.18
C TYR A 611 16.14 -3.42 -20.85
N ASP A 612 15.39 -2.33 -20.70
CA ASP A 612 15.44 -1.51 -19.48
C ASP A 612 15.02 -2.30 -18.24
N ASP A 613 13.85 -2.94 -18.24
CA ASP A 613 13.33 -3.66 -17.07
C ASP A 613 14.26 -4.81 -16.64
N ILE A 614 14.78 -5.57 -17.61
CA ILE A 614 15.67 -6.69 -17.32
C ILE A 614 17.05 -6.20 -16.86
N CYS A 615 17.60 -5.15 -17.48
CA CYS A 615 18.85 -4.54 -17.04
C CYS A 615 18.71 -3.94 -15.65
N GLN A 616 17.57 -3.31 -15.36
CA GLN A 616 17.28 -2.75 -14.04
C GLN A 616 17.29 -3.86 -12.99
N PHE A 617 16.59 -4.97 -13.27
CA PHE A 617 16.52 -6.10 -12.36
C PHE A 617 17.85 -6.83 -12.14
N THR A 618 18.60 -7.12 -13.20
CA THR A 618 19.82 -7.94 -13.10
C THR A 618 21.01 -7.13 -12.63
N CYS A 619 21.19 -5.90 -13.12
CA CYS A 619 22.32 -5.06 -12.74
C CYS A 619 22.22 -4.60 -11.28
N SER A 620 21.00 -4.49 -10.73
CA SER A 620 20.80 -4.18 -9.31
C SER A 620 21.24 -5.33 -8.39
N ARG A 621 21.56 -6.50 -8.96
CA ARG A 621 21.93 -7.75 -8.25
C ARG A 621 23.25 -8.32 -8.75
N ASP A 622 24.15 -7.43 -9.14
CA ASP A 622 25.51 -7.74 -9.57
C ASP A 622 25.64 -8.57 -10.86
N TYR A 623 24.54 -8.79 -11.61
CA TYR A 623 24.57 -9.42 -12.92
C TYR A 623 24.32 -8.40 -14.04
N CYS A 624 25.40 -7.72 -14.46
CA CYS A 624 25.34 -6.69 -15.51
C CYS A 624 26.36 -6.98 -16.63
N PRO A 625 26.10 -7.96 -17.52
CA PRO A 625 27.01 -8.29 -18.61
C PRO A 625 27.21 -7.09 -19.55
N ALA A 626 28.46 -6.86 -19.96
CA ALA A 626 28.79 -5.82 -20.93
C ALA A 626 28.17 -6.12 -22.31
N GLY A 627 27.58 -5.10 -22.94
CA GLY A 627 26.94 -5.23 -24.25
C GLY A 627 25.44 -4.90 -24.23
N PRO A 628 24.59 -5.70 -23.57
CA PRO A 628 23.15 -5.46 -23.52
C PRO A 628 22.75 -4.34 -22.54
N CYS A 629 23.47 -4.22 -21.42
CA CYS A 629 23.16 -3.30 -20.34
C CYS A 629 24.30 -2.31 -20.06
N VAL A 630 23.92 -1.13 -19.58
CA VAL A 630 24.83 -0.14 -18.98
C VAL A 630 24.41 0.05 -17.52
N PRO A 631 25.29 -0.19 -16.54
CA PRO A 631 25.00 0.11 -15.14
C PRO A 631 24.58 1.57 -14.98
N LEU A 632 23.61 1.82 -14.11
CA LEU A 632 23.35 3.19 -13.68
C LEU A 632 24.50 3.61 -12.76
N GLU A 633 25.10 4.78 -13.04
CA GLU A 633 26.17 5.29 -12.19
C GLU A 633 25.64 5.50 -10.78
N GLU A 634 26.43 5.06 -9.80
CA GLU A 634 26.32 5.57 -8.45
C GLU A 634 26.65 7.06 -8.55
N ASP A 635 25.63 7.93 -8.64
CA ASP A 635 25.84 9.33 -8.25
C ASP A 635 26.54 9.26 -6.90
N GLY A 636 27.78 9.78 -6.83
CA GLY A 636 28.66 9.73 -5.65
C GLY A 636 28.14 10.51 -4.44
N HIS A 637 26.82 10.60 -4.29
CA HIS A 637 26.14 10.84 -3.04
C HIS A 637 25.67 9.48 -2.51
N GLU A 638 26.59 8.74 -1.89
CA GLU A 638 26.18 7.80 -0.84
C GLU A 638 25.38 8.61 0.17
N VAL A 639 24.06 8.43 0.23
CA VAL A 639 23.23 9.02 1.28
C VAL A 639 23.56 8.25 2.54
N GLY A 640 24.61 8.69 3.23
CA GLY A 640 24.97 8.14 4.52
C GLY A 640 23.86 8.34 5.53
N ASN A 641 23.71 7.40 6.46
CA ASN A 641 22.71 7.53 7.53
C ASN A 641 22.96 8.82 8.32
N PRO A 642 21.91 9.61 8.65
CA PRO A 642 22.07 10.79 9.49
C PRO A 642 22.44 10.38 10.92
N VAL A 643 23.49 11.01 11.45
CA VAL A 643 23.98 10.81 12.83
C VAL A 643 23.87 12.14 13.55
N TYR A 644 22.94 12.24 14.49
CA TYR A 644 22.71 13.46 15.28
C TYR A 644 23.73 13.58 16.40
N VAL A 645 24.50 14.66 16.41
CA VAL A 645 25.59 14.91 17.35
C VAL A 645 25.07 15.68 18.56
N GLY A 646 25.46 15.31 19.78
CA GLY A 646 25.06 16.01 21.02
C GLY A 646 25.69 17.40 21.18
N THR A 647 25.08 18.28 21.99
CA THR A 647 25.58 19.66 22.28
C THR A 647 26.96 19.69 22.94
N GLU A 648 27.41 18.57 23.48
CA GLU A 648 28.70 18.34 24.11
C GLU A 648 29.86 18.57 23.13
N ILE A 649 29.61 18.49 21.82
CA ILE A 649 30.58 18.80 20.75
C ILE A 649 31.22 20.20 20.89
N PHE A 650 30.55 21.14 21.57
CA PHE A 650 31.09 22.47 21.81
C PHE A 650 32.06 22.54 23.00
N ALA A 651 32.02 21.57 23.91
CA ALA A 651 32.93 21.44 25.05
C ALA A 651 34.05 20.42 24.76
N PHE A 652 33.69 19.32 24.09
CA PHE A 652 34.59 18.24 23.67
C PHE A 652 34.40 18.05 22.16
N PRO A 653 35.28 18.64 21.33
CA PRO A 653 35.06 18.75 19.90
C PRO A 653 35.33 17.43 19.17
N THR A 654 34.68 16.33 19.54
CA THR A 654 34.86 15.01 18.93
C THR A 654 33.53 14.34 18.58
N ALA A 655 33.47 13.66 17.44
CA ALA A 655 32.29 12.89 16.99
C ALA A 655 32.73 11.60 16.28
N GLN A 656 31.84 10.61 16.13
CA GLN A 656 32.07 9.36 15.40
C GLN A 656 30.82 8.93 14.63
N CYS A 657 31.01 8.28 13.48
CA CYS A 657 29.96 7.55 12.77
C CYS A 657 30.55 6.41 11.94
N LYS A 658 29.70 5.47 11.51
CA LYS A 658 30.07 4.43 10.54
C LYS A 658 29.81 4.95 9.13
N GLU A 659 30.87 5.07 8.34
CA GLU A 659 30.82 5.56 6.96
C GLU A 659 30.09 4.60 6.00
N PRO A 660 29.40 5.12 4.96
CA PRO A 660 29.09 6.54 4.72
C PRO A 660 28.02 7.07 5.68
N CYS A 661 28.21 8.28 6.21
CA CYS A 661 27.29 8.91 7.18
C CYS A 661 27.13 10.42 6.91
N VAL A 662 26.10 11.02 7.49
CA VAL A 662 25.95 12.49 7.53
C VAL A 662 25.85 12.94 8.98
N LEU A 663 26.86 13.64 9.50
CA LEU A 663 26.79 14.20 10.85
C LEU A 663 25.86 15.43 10.83
N VAL A 664 24.85 15.41 11.70
CA VAL A 664 23.92 16.53 11.91
C VAL A 664 24.33 17.21 13.22
N LEU A 665 24.84 18.43 13.12
CA LEU A 665 25.39 19.16 14.26
C LEU A 665 24.30 19.87 15.08
N PRO A 666 24.43 19.93 16.41
CA PRO A 666 23.54 20.70 17.26
C PRO A 666 23.62 22.19 16.95
N PRO A 667 22.53 22.96 17.15
CA PRO A 667 22.64 24.41 17.18
C PRO A 667 23.44 24.87 18.41
N SER A 668 24.26 25.92 18.25
CA SER A 668 25.00 26.53 19.35
C SER A 668 24.20 27.68 19.96
N SER A 669 23.99 27.64 21.29
CA SER A 669 23.26 28.69 22.00
C SER A 669 24.01 30.02 21.99
N LEU A 670 23.28 31.10 21.75
CA LEU A 670 23.79 32.47 21.81
C LEU A 670 23.60 33.05 23.23
N PRO A 671 24.51 33.91 23.70
CA PRO A 671 24.41 34.51 25.04
C PRO A 671 23.16 35.38 25.24
N ASN A 672 22.59 35.92 24.16
CA ASN A 672 21.36 36.70 24.16
C ASN A 672 20.63 36.51 22.80
N PRO A 673 19.29 36.67 22.76
CA PRO A 673 18.54 36.71 21.51
C PRO A 673 19.14 37.72 20.54
N THR A 674 19.60 37.24 19.39
CA THR A 674 20.31 38.03 18.38
C THR A 674 19.45 38.16 17.14
N THR A 675 19.32 39.38 16.62
CA THR A 675 18.58 39.64 15.38
C THR A 675 19.55 39.68 14.21
N ILE A 676 19.47 38.70 13.31
CA ILE A 676 20.25 38.55 12.10
C ILE A 676 19.52 39.25 10.96
N SER A 677 20.13 40.29 10.39
CA SER A 677 19.59 40.97 9.21
C SER A 677 20.02 40.23 7.94
N VAL A 678 19.04 39.65 7.23
CA VAL A 678 19.29 38.95 5.97
C VAL A 678 19.35 39.95 4.81
N PRO A 679 20.41 39.96 3.99
CA PRO A 679 20.52 40.89 2.87
C PRO A 679 19.48 40.60 1.78
N ALA A 680 19.17 41.61 0.97
CA ALA A 680 18.24 41.46 -0.14
C ALA A 680 18.80 40.51 -1.21
N TYR A 681 18.03 39.48 -1.56
CA TYR A 681 18.41 38.46 -2.53
C TYR A 681 17.83 38.78 -3.91
N THR A 682 18.69 39.09 -4.87
CA THR A 682 18.27 39.41 -6.25
C THR A 682 18.50 38.23 -7.17
N THR A 683 17.43 37.74 -7.81
CA THR A 683 17.47 36.60 -8.74
C THR A 683 16.58 36.87 -9.96
N SER A 684 16.71 36.08 -11.02
CA SER A 684 15.88 36.19 -12.22
C SER A 684 14.98 34.97 -12.35
N LEU A 685 13.67 35.20 -12.53
CA LEU A 685 12.68 34.16 -12.77
C LEU A 685 12.17 34.24 -14.20
N ARG A 686 12.13 33.10 -14.88
CA ARG A 686 11.56 33.00 -16.23
C ARG A 686 10.17 32.39 -16.16
N VAL A 687 9.19 33.09 -16.71
CA VAL A 687 7.81 32.61 -16.88
C VAL A 687 7.45 32.73 -18.36
N GLY A 688 7.22 31.58 -19.01
CA GLY A 688 7.11 31.51 -20.47
C GLY A 688 8.40 31.98 -21.18
N THR A 689 8.28 32.94 -22.09
CA THR A 689 9.42 33.57 -22.79
C THR A 689 9.99 34.79 -22.06
N THR A 690 9.36 35.24 -20.97
CA THR A 690 9.73 36.48 -20.28
C THR A 690 10.57 36.17 -19.03
N THR A 691 11.77 36.75 -18.95
CA THR A 691 12.61 36.70 -17.75
C THR A 691 12.47 38.00 -16.98
N SER A 692 12.03 37.92 -15.72
CA SER A 692 11.89 39.06 -14.81
C SER A 692 12.92 38.97 -13.69
N THR A 693 13.67 40.05 -13.47
CA THR A 693 14.55 40.19 -12.31
C THR A 693 13.74 40.62 -11.11
N ILE A 694 13.85 39.89 -10.00
CA ILE A 694 13.18 40.17 -8.74
C ILE A 694 14.19 40.35 -7.61
N THR A 695 13.87 41.20 -6.66
CA THR A 695 14.65 41.39 -5.43
C THR A 695 13.78 41.04 -4.23
N ILE A 696 14.15 39.97 -3.55
CA ILE A 696 13.51 39.46 -2.34
C ILE A 696 14.19 40.10 -1.14
N ARG A 697 13.41 40.54 -0.14
CA ARG A 697 13.92 41.09 1.12
C ARG A 697 13.41 40.22 2.26
N PRO A 698 14.13 39.15 2.63
CA PRO A 698 13.72 38.29 3.73
C PRO A 698 13.63 39.11 5.04
N PRO A 699 12.68 38.81 5.93
CA PRO A 699 12.62 39.45 7.24
C PRO A 699 13.89 39.14 8.06
N ALA A 700 14.24 40.02 8.99
CA ALA A 700 15.31 39.73 9.94
C ALA A 700 14.89 38.59 10.87
N ILE A 701 15.84 37.73 11.24
CA ILE A 701 15.59 36.55 12.06
C ILE A 701 16.07 36.83 13.47
N THR A 702 15.18 36.73 14.46
CA THR A 702 15.57 36.80 15.86
C THR A 702 15.70 35.37 16.40
N THR A 703 16.91 34.98 16.78
CA THR A 703 17.21 33.63 17.30
C THR A 703 18.12 33.71 18.52
N ASP A 704 17.98 32.78 19.44
CA ASP A 704 18.85 32.56 20.60
C ASP A 704 19.83 31.38 20.38
N ALA A 705 19.86 30.80 19.18
CA ALA A 705 20.83 29.77 18.80
C ALA A 705 21.21 29.86 17.29
N ILE A 706 22.39 29.34 16.93
CA ILE A 706 22.89 29.28 15.54
C ILE A 706 23.00 27.83 15.10
N ALA A 707 22.31 27.46 14.02
CA ALA A 707 22.39 26.16 13.39
C ALA A 707 23.60 26.04 12.44
N PHE A 708 24.05 24.81 12.21
CA PHE A 708 25.17 24.49 11.33
C PHE A 708 24.73 23.59 10.17
N SER A 709 25.47 23.60 9.06
CA SER A 709 25.23 22.69 7.94
C SER A 709 25.60 21.26 8.31
N ASN A 710 24.89 20.31 7.71
CA ASN A 710 25.23 18.90 7.80
C ASN A 710 26.63 18.62 7.23
N VAL A 711 27.37 17.70 7.85
CA VAL A 711 28.72 17.31 7.46
C VAL A 711 28.68 15.93 6.82
N PRO A 712 28.84 15.81 5.48
CA PRO A 712 28.90 14.53 4.82
C PRO A 712 30.25 13.85 5.08
N VAL A 713 30.23 12.63 5.59
CA VAL A 713 31.39 11.78 5.81
C VAL A 713 31.34 10.63 4.80
N ALA A 714 32.10 10.78 3.72
CA ALA A 714 32.22 9.74 2.70
C ALA A 714 33.16 8.62 3.18
N SER A 715 33.04 7.44 2.57
CA SER A 715 33.92 6.27 2.79
C SER A 715 35.42 6.52 2.57
N SER A 716 35.79 7.68 2.00
CA SER A 716 37.18 8.11 1.78
C SER A 716 37.78 8.96 2.90
N VAL A 717 36.99 9.43 3.87
CA VAL A 717 37.44 10.24 5.01
C VAL A 717 37.99 9.32 6.10
N LYS A 718 39.19 9.64 6.62
CA LYS A 718 39.88 8.81 7.62
C LYS A 718 39.66 9.30 9.06
N SER A 719 39.80 8.40 10.04
CA SER A 719 39.83 8.73 11.47
C SER A 719 40.83 9.85 11.77
N GLY A 720 40.50 10.77 12.67
CA GLY A 720 41.29 11.97 12.98
C GLY A 720 41.11 13.13 12.00
N ALA A 721 40.21 13.04 11.01
CA ALA A 721 39.88 14.16 10.14
C ALA A 721 39.26 15.32 10.94
N VAL A 722 39.67 16.54 10.59
CA VAL A 722 39.19 17.78 11.21
C VAL A 722 38.19 18.43 10.29
N PHE A 723 37.03 18.80 10.82
CA PHE A 723 36.03 19.53 10.06
C PHE A 723 35.64 20.86 10.71
N ASN A 724 35.20 21.80 9.87
CA ASN A 724 34.73 23.12 10.27
C ASN A 724 33.20 23.15 10.34
N GLY A 725 32.66 23.68 11.44
CA GLY A 725 31.23 23.98 11.54
C GLY A 725 30.87 25.19 10.70
N CYS A 726 30.08 24.98 9.65
CA CYS A 726 29.59 26.04 8.80
C CYS A 726 28.21 26.47 9.27
N THR A 727 28.04 27.72 9.70
CA THR A 727 26.73 28.23 10.10
C THR A 727 25.75 28.13 8.94
N SER A 728 24.57 27.56 9.16
CA SER A 728 23.53 27.40 8.15
C SER A 728 22.17 27.55 8.82
N LEU A 729 21.56 28.72 8.69
CA LEU A 729 20.24 29.00 9.21
C LEU A 729 19.23 29.01 8.06
N ASP A 730 18.29 28.08 8.09
CA ASP A 730 17.26 27.98 7.07
C ASP A 730 16.32 29.19 7.11
N LEU A 731 15.90 29.61 5.92
CA LEU A 731 15.00 30.73 5.73
C LEU A 731 13.64 30.23 5.24
N ASP A 732 12.57 30.79 5.79
CA ASP A 732 11.22 30.50 5.32
C ASP A 732 11.08 30.78 3.80
N PRO A 733 10.40 29.91 3.03
CA PRO A 733 10.14 30.15 1.62
C PRO A 733 9.36 31.45 1.37
N VAL A 734 9.72 32.19 0.32
CA VAL A 734 9.07 33.45 -0.03
C VAL A 734 8.21 33.30 -1.28
N HIS A 735 6.97 33.80 -1.21
CA HIS A 735 6.04 33.79 -2.33
C HIS A 735 6.20 35.05 -3.19
N VAL A 736 6.41 34.87 -4.49
CA VAL A 736 6.54 35.98 -5.46
C VAL A 736 5.48 35.86 -6.54
N THR A 737 4.76 36.95 -6.77
CA THR A 737 3.72 37.05 -7.80
C THR A 737 4.27 37.77 -9.04
N LEU A 738 4.17 37.14 -10.21
CA LEU A 738 4.64 37.67 -11.49
C LEU A 738 3.50 37.75 -12.50
N SER A 739 3.40 38.87 -13.22
CA SER A 739 2.47 39.05 -14.34
C SER A 739 3.18 38.93 -15.69
N TYR A 740 2.65 38.15 -16.61
CA TYR A 740 3.17 38.00 -17.98
C TYR A 740 2.04 37.97 -19.01
N VAL A 741 2.35 38.26 -20.27
CA VAL A 741 1.36 38.25 -21.36
C VAL A 741 1.44 36.93 -22.10
N ASP A 742 0.33 36.19 -22.12
CA ASP A 742 0.18 34.97 -22.89
C ASP A 742 -1.05 35.07 -23.79
N GLY A 743 -0.89 34.79 -25.08
CA GLY A 743 -1.96 34.93 -26.08
C GLY A 743 -2.64 36.32 -26.15
N GLY A 744 -1.97 37.40 -25.70
CA GLY A 744 -2.53 38.75 -25.65
C GLY A 744 -3.30 39.11 -24.37
N LYS A 745 -3.35 38.22 -23.38
CA LYS A 745 -3.98 38.44 -22.06
C LYS A 745 -2.91 38.52 -20.97
N VAL A 746 -3.06 39.47 -20.03
CA VAL A 746 -2.17 39.58 -18.85
C VAL A 746 -2.59 38.50 -17.84
N THR A 747 -1.71 37.55 -17.59
CA THR A 747 -1.89 36.43 -16.66
C THR A 747 -0.95 36.60 -15.46
N VAL A 748 -1.40 36.22 -14.26
CA VAL A 748 -0.64 36.34 -13.01
C VAL A 748 -0.31 34.93 -12.49
N SER A 749 0.94 34.71 -12.08
CA SER A 749 1.42 33.44 -11.51
C SER A 749 2.14 33.69 -10.19
N THR A 750 1.78 32.96 -9.14
CA THR A 750 2.48 32.95 -7.85
C THR A 750 3.48 31.81 -7.82
N ARG A 751 4.71 32.07 -7.38
CA ARG A 751 5.78 31.08 -7.24
C ARG A 751 6.31 31.10 -5.81
N GLU A 752 6.41 29.93 -5.20
CA GLU A 752 7.14 29.75 -3.95
C GLU A 752 8.64 29.63 -4.26
N LEU A 753 9.46 30.43 -3.58
CA LEU A 753 10.90 30.45 -3.74
C LEU A 753 11.55 30.01 -2.44
N THR A 754 12.13 28.82 -2.45
CA THR A 754 13.08 28.40 -1.42
C THR A 754 14.33 29.26 -1.53
N LEU A 755 14.70 29.89 -0.42
CA LEU A 755 15.88 30.74 -0.36
C LEU A 755 17.08 29.92 0.12
N PRO A 756 18.31 30.22 -0.34
CA PRO A 756 19.50 29.67 0.28
C PRO A 756 19.55 30.02 1.78
N PRO A 757 20.10 29.14 2.64
CA PRO A 757 20.22 29.44 4.06
C PRO A 757 21.18 30.62 4.31
N TYR A 758 21.05 31.27 5.47
CA TYR A 758 22.00 32.30 5.90
C TYR A 758 23.27 31.65 6.47
N PRO A 759 24.49 32.14 6.15
CA PRO A 759 24.81 33.35 5.39
C PRO A 759 24.92 33.16 3.87
N GLN A 760 24.74 31.94 3.35
CA GLN A 760 24.92 31.61 1.91
C GLN A 760 24.06 32.46 0.97
N ILE A 761 22.87 32.87 1.41
CA ILE A 761 22.02 33.82 0.66
C ILE A 761 22.73 35.12 0.26
N SER A 762 23.75 35.53 1.01
CA SER A 762 24.53 36.74 0.75
C SER A 762 25.39 36.65 -0.52
N ASN A 763 25.65 35.43 -1.01
CA ASN A 763 26.46 35.18 -2.21
C ASN A 763 25.64 35.35 -3.51
N GLY A 764 24.35 35.66 -3.42
CA GLY A 764 23.47 35.76 -4.58
C GLY A 764 23.16 34.39 -5.21
N PRO A 765 22.71 34.33 -6.47
CA PRO A 765 22.28 33.08 -7.09
C PRO A 765 23.39 32.01 -7.19
N PRO A 766 23.06 30.70 -7.06
CA PRO A 766 24.04 29.61 -6.91
C PRO A 766 25.11 29.49 -8.00
N ASN A 767 24.79 29.91 -9.23
CA ASN A 767 25.70 29.89 -10.37
C ASN A 767 26.87 30.90 -10.27
N LYS A 768 26.92 31.72 -9.21
CA LYS A 768 28.00 32.66 -8.91
C LYS A 768 28.79 32.32 -7.64
N TRP A 769 28.51 31.18 -7.01
CA TRP A 769 29.21 30.78 -5.78
C TRP A 769 30.60 30.27 -6.14
N ASP A 770 31.64 30.91 -5.61
CA ASP A 770 33.04 30.48 -5.76
C ASP A 770 33.55 29.68 -4.55
N THR A 771 32.85 29.73 -3.42
CA THR A 771 33.17 28.96 -2.21
C THR A 771 31.91 28.63 -1.40
N THR A 772 31.66 27.34 -1.18
CA THR A 772 30.91 26.84 -0.02
C THR A 772 31.88 26.76 1.15
N CYS A 773 31.43 26.98 2.38
CA CYS A 773 32.28 26.79 3.55
C CYS A 773 32.95 25.40 3.47
N ASP A 774 34.28 25.38 3.36
CA ASP A 774 35.05 24.16 3.16
C ASP A 774 35.06 23.38 4.48
N VAL A 775 34.13 22.43 4.57
CA VAL A 775 33.91 21.61 5.75
C VAL A 775 35.17 20.85 6.13
N TRP A 776 36.06 20.50 5.18
CA TRP A 776 37.19 19.60 5.42
C TRP A 776 38.58 20.25 5.34
N GLY A 777 38.68 21.58 5.19
CA GLY A 777 39.90 22.38 5.31
C GLY A 777 41.20 21.74 4.78
N GLY A 778 41.55 21.98 3.51
CA GLY A 778 42.66 21.26 2.86
C GLY A 778 44.03 21.27 3.58
N SER A 779 44.50 20.09 4.03
CA SER A 779 45.90 19.64 3.93
C SER A 779 46.08 18.14 4.25
N ASN A 780 46.87 17.46 3.41
CA ASN A 780 47.26 16.04 3.50
C ASN A 780 48.12 15.72 4.74
N GLY A 781 47.93 14.54 5.34
CA GLY A 781 48.92 13.93 6.24
C GLY A 781 48.52 12.52 6.69
N GLY A 782 49.30 11.50 6.31
CA GLY A 782 49.05 10.09 6.64
C GLY A 782 49.53 9.66 8.03
N GLY A 783 48.98 8.55 8.51
CA GLY A 783 49.34 7.83 9.75
C GLY A 783 48.44 6.58 9.89
N SER A 784 48.96 5.52 10.49
CA SER A 784 48.56 4.10 10.38
C SER A 784 47.45 3.60 11.30
N ASP A 785 46.82 2.50 10.87
CA ASP A 785 46.00 1.46 11.54
C ASP A 785 45.90 1.47 13.09
N ASP A 786 44.70 1.70 13.63
CA ASP A 786 43.99 0.85 14.61
C ASP A 786 42.56 1.39 14.91
N ASP A 787 41.70 0.52 15.45
CA ASP A 787 40.24 0.61 15.69
C ASP A 787 39.70 1.92 16.35
N GLY A 788 38.55 2.42 15.85
CA GLY A 788 37.75 3.54 16.41
C GLY A 788 37.86 4.89 15.64
N THR A 789 36.74 5.44 15.16
CA THR A 789 36.68 6.67 14.32
C THR A 789 36.36 7.95 15.10
N THR A 790 37.34 8.59 15.74
CA THR A 790 37.17 9.90 16.42
C THR A 790 37.53 11.08 15.51
N PHE A 791 36.65 12.07 15.33
CA PHE A 791 36.89 13.33 14.57
C PHE A 791 37.23 14.51 15.50
N THR A 792 37.83 15.60 15.02
CA THR A 792 38.07 16.82 15.84
C THR A 792 37.47 18.11 15.24
N PHE A 793 36.81 18.95 16.04
CA PHE A 793 36.22 20.24 15.64
C PHE A 793 37.10 21.43 16.03
N SER A 794 37.36 22.36 15.10
CA SER A 794 38.12 23.59 15.34
C SER A 794 37.24 24.84 15.24
N PRO A 795 36.96 25.58 16.33
CA PRO A 795 36.16 26.80 16.25
C PRO A 795 36.95 27.93 15.57
N THR A 796 36.39 28.53 14.52
CA THR A 796 36.91 29.78 13.95
C THR A 796 36.38 30.97 14.74
N VAL A 797 37.25 31.66 15.46
CA VAL A 797 36.92 32.88 16.22
C VAL A 797 36.75 34.05 15.25
N ILE A 798 35.52 34.59 15.14
CA ILE A 798 35.28 35.90 14.51
C ILE A 798 35.35 36.96 15.62
N THR A 799 36.36 37.83 15.54
CA THR A 799 36.56 38.97 16.45
C THR A 799 35.60 40.11 16.12
N THR A 800 34.83 40.55 17.12
CA THR A 800 34.28 41.92 17.18
C THR A 800 34.39 42.45 18.62
N GLU A 801 34.67 43.75 18.72
CA GLU A 801 35.33 44.44 19.83
C GLU A 801 34.57 44.53 21.17
N THR A 802 35.39 44.78 22.19
CA THR A 802 35.16 44.90 23.64
C THR A 802 34.12 45.92 24.09
N THR A 803 33.42 45.62 25.19
CA THR A 803 33.13 46.63 26.23
C THR A 803 33.25 46.05 27.64
N SER A 804 33.83 46.86 28.51
CA SER A 804 34.23 46.56 29.89
C SER A 804 33.18 47.06 30.89
N THR A 805 32.62 46.15 31.70
CA THR A 805 32.09 46.50 33.03
C THR A 805 32.17 45.27 33.96
N PRO A 806 32.57 45.41 35.24
CA PRO A 806 33.00 44.30 36.06
C PRO A 806 31.83 43.58 36.75
N LEU A 807 32.04 42.27 36.97
CA LEU A 807 31.16 41.35 37.70
C LEU A 807 30.88 41.82 39.15
N PRO A 808 29.64 41.68 39.66
CA PRO A 808 29.42 41.61 41.09
C PRO A 808 29.78 40.20 41.62
N ARG A 809 30.70 40.14 42.58
CA ARG A 809 30.80 39.09 43.61
C ARG A 809 30.22 39.64 44.91
N TYR A 810 29.32 38.91 45.57
CA TYR A 810 29.16 38.82 47.04
C TYR A 810 28.49 37.45 47.32
N THR A 811 29.15 36.46 47.95
CA THR A 811 29.60 36.29 49.36
C THR A 811 28.51 35.67 50.26
N GLU A 812 28.34 34.36 50.06
CA GLU A 812 27.77 33.27 50.89
C GLU A 812 26.73 33.51 51.99
N PHE A 813 25.74 32.61 52.02
CA PHE A 813 25.35 31.77 53.18
C PHE A 813 24.51 30.56 52.72
N PRO A 814 24.46 29.37 53.38
CA PRO A 814 25.34 28.72 54.38
C PRO A 814 25.84 27.32 53.93
N PRO A 815 26.63 26.58 54.75
CA PRO A 815 27.34 25.40 54.31
C PRO A 815 26.42 24.18 54.20
N SER A 816 26.58 23.39 53.14
CA SER A 816 26.02 22.05 53.09
C SER A 816 27.12 21.04 53.39
N TYR A 817 27.07 20.52 54.61
CA TYR A 817 27.43 19.14 54.87
C TYR A 817 26.54 18.23 54.02
N VAL A 818 27.16 17.28 53.36
CA VAL A 818 26.53 16.12 52.73
C VAL A 818 25.79 15.32 53.80
N ARG A 819 24.58 14.85 53.47
CA ARG A 819 24.03 13.63 54.05
C ARG A 819 23.51 12.73 52.96
N ASP A 820 23.90 11.48 53.13
CA ASP A 820 23.89 10.40 52.18
C ASP A 820 22.52 9.76 51.98
N LYS A 821 22.45 9.12 50.81
CA LYS A 821 21.88 7.81 50.53
C LYS A 821 22.02 6.88 51.74
N ASP A 822 20.92 6.26 52.18
CA ASP A 822 20.85 5.00 52.93
C ASP A 822 19.42 4.44 52.71
N GLU A 823 19.25 3.35 51.95
CA GLU A 823 19.38 1.92 52.35
C GLU A 823 18.02 1.42 52.90
N ASP A 824 17.37 0.33 52.43
CA ASP A 824 17.92 -0.98 52.08
C ASP A 824 17.24 -1.58 50.84
N ASN A 825 18.04 -1.85 49.80
CA ASN A 825 18.52 -3.21 49.53
C ASN A 825 19.50 -3.11 48.35
N ASP A 826 20.77 -2.97 48.71
CA ASP A 826 21.85 -3.50 47.89
C ASP A 826 21.70 -5.03 47.90
N ASP A 827 21.69 -5.63 46.71
CA ASP A 827 22.53 -6.79 46.41
C ASP A 827 22.55 -6.97 44.89
N ASP A 828 23.78 -7.11 44.39
CA ASP A 828 24.21 -7.70 43.12
C ASP A 828 24.34 -6.77 41.89
N ASP A 829 25.53 -6.17 41.85
CA ASP A 829 26.57 -6.38 40.83
C ASP A 829 26.27 -6.15 39.34
N ASP A 830 27.06 -5.20 38.80
CA ASP A 830 27.75 -5.21 37.50
C ASP A 830 27.03 -5.86 36.31
N ASP A 831 26.62 -5.01 35.35
CA ASP A 831 27.11 -5.05 33.96
C ASP A 831 26.36 -4.02 33.06
N ASP A 832 27.17 -3.30 32.27
CA ASP A 832 26.91 -2.61 31.00
C ASP A 832 26.36 -1.16 30.93
N GLU A 833 27.05 -0.38 30.09
CA GLU A 833 27.08 1.08 29.90
C GLU A 833 25.71 1.76 29.74
N ALA A 834 25.32 2.55 30.74
CA ALA A 834 24.15 3.42 30.64
C ALA A 834 24.54 4.89 30.61
N ILE A 835 24.22 5.60 29.52
CA ILE A 835 24.49 7.05 29.39
C ILE A 835 23.28 7.84 29.89
N VAL A 836 23.55 8.86 30.72
CA VAL A 836 22.53 9.78 31.25
C VAL A 836 22.62 11.11 30.50
N VAL A 837 21.61 11.44 29.71
CA VAL A 837 21.53 12.70 28.95
C VAL A 837 20.55 13.63 29.63
N THR A 838 21.02 14.82 30.02
CA THR A 838 20.17 15.85 30.62
C THR A 838 19.24 16.46 29.58
N CYS A 839 18.07 16.94 30.01
CA CYS A 839 17.12 17.59 29.11
C CYS A 839 17.68 18.80 28.34
N SER A 840 18.75 19.43 28.81
CA SER A 840 19.47 20.51 28.10
C SER A 840 20.34 20.03 26.93
N GLY A 841 20.68 18.74 26.85
CA GLY A 841 21.51 18.16 25.78
C GLY A 841 20.74 17.55 24.59
N LEU A 842 19.42 17.36 24.73
CA LEU A 842 18.52 16.77 23.73
C LEU A 842 17.90 17.84 22.83
N TRP A 843 18.55 18.17 21.71
CA TRP A 843 18.10 19.22 20.77
C TRP A 843 17.29 18.66 19.57
N PHE A 844 17.29 17.35 19.36
CA PHE A 844 16.66 16.67 18.22
C PHE A 844 15.37 15.91 18.60
N PHE A 845 14.99 15.89 19.88
CA PHE A 845 13.71 15.38 20.39
C PHE A 845 13.06 16.37 21.36
N SER A 846 11.75 16.61 21.23
CA SER A 846 10.99 17.49 22.15
C SER A 846 10.25 16.67 23.23
N LEU A 847 10.98 15.83 24.00
CA LEU A 847 10.42 14.86 24.95
C LEU A 847 10.54 15.25 26.45
N CYS A 848 11.11 16.41 26.77
CA CYS A 848 11.20 16.87 28.15
C CYS A 848 9.89 17.52 28.59
N ILE A 849 9.21 16.85 29.52
CA ILE A 849 7.87 17.20 30.02
C ILE A 849 8.04 17.87 31.39
N ASP A 850 7.62 19.13 31.50
CA ASP A 850 7.51 19.85 32.77
C ASP A 850 6.02 20.07 33.09
N PHE A 851 5.39 19.08 33.71
CA PHE A 851 4.06 19.21 34.30
C PHE A 851 4.17 19.47 35.81
N PRO A 852 3.19 20.12 36.44
CA PRO A 852 3.23 20.45 37.88
C PRO A 852 3.44 19.25 38.82
N GLU A 853 3.11 18.04 38.35
CA GLU A 853 3.10 16.80 39.15
C GLU A 853 4.15 15.77 38.70
N LEU A 854 4.85 16.01 37.57
CA LEU A 854 5.90 15.13 37.07
C LEU A 854 6.96 15.95 36.33
N LYS A 855 8.19 15.93 36.86
CA LYS A 855 9.35 16.57 36.24
C LYS A 855 10.36 15.50 35.86
N ILE A 856 10.59 15.35 34.56
CA ILE A 856 11.64 14.47 34.02
C ILE A 856 12.84 15.37 33.71
N SER A 857 13.98 15.12 34.38
CA SER A 857 15.17 16.00 34.32
C SER A 857 16.25 15.46 33.38
N ASP A 858 16.27 14.14 33.20
CA ASP A 858 17.31 13.37 32.53
C ASP A 858 16.75 12.04 32.00
N TRP A 859 17.44 11.46 31.02
CA TRP A 859 17.10 10.17 30.43
C TRP A 859 18.29 9.23 30.51
N ARG A 860 18.07 8.01 31.01
CA ARG A 860 19.07 6.94 31.07
C ARG A 860 18.82 5.94 29.93
N PHE A 861 19.80 5.76 29.07
CA PHE A 861 19.74 4.83 27.93
C PHE A 861 20.72 3.67 28.13
N ILE A 862 20.33 2.45 27.75
CA ILE A 862 21.20 1.26 27.67
C ILE A 862 21.17 0.83 26.20
N LEU A 863 22.32 0.78 25.53
CA LEU A 863 22.42 0.71 24.07
C LEU A 863 23.44 -0.37 23.63
N PRO A 864 23.22 -1.09 22.50
CA PRO A 864 24.13 -2.14 22.02
C PRO A 864 25.44 -1.60 21.43
N GLU A 865 26.51 -2.42 21.46
CA GLU A 865 27.84 -2.08 20.93
C GLU A 865 27.79 -1.56 19.49
N GLY A 866 28.32 -0.33 19.31
CA GLY A 866 28.33 0.40 18.04
C GLY A 866 27.79 1.83 18.10
N ILE A 867 27.48 2.36 19.29
CA ILE A 867 27.00 3.72 19.52
C ILE A 867 28.04 4.49 20.33
N ILE A 868 28.45 5.67 19.85
CA ILE A 868 29.26 6.60 20.63
C ILE A 868 28.42 7.81 21.00
N GLY A 869 28.09 7.95 22.27
CA GLY A 869 28.84 8.89 23.13
C GLY A 869 29.73 8.04 24.05
N PRO A 870 30.83 8.54 24.66
CA PRO A 870 31.32 9.92 24.72
C PRO A 870 32.09 10.40 23.48
#